data_AF-A0A915KZF8-F1
#
_entry.id   AF-A0A915KZF8-F1
#
_cell.length_a   1.000
_cell.length_b   1.000
_cell.length_c   1.000
_cell.angle_alpha   90.00
_cell.angle_beta   90.00
_cell.angle_gamma   90.00
#
_symmetry.space_group_name_H-M   'P 1'
#
loop_
_entity.id
_entity.type
_entity.pdbx_description
1 polymer ?
#
loop_
_entity_poly.entity_id
_entity_poly.type
_entity_poly.pdbx_seq_one_letter_code
_entity_poly.pdbx_strand_id
1 'polypeptide(L)'
;MSRKKLDNRIRTLIENGVALKRRSLFVVVGNKSKDEVVILHHILSKSVVKARPSVLWCYKKELGFSSHRKKRMRQLKKRLQSGKDVNEEDPFELFISSTQIRYCYYSETHKILGNTYGMCVLQDFEALTPNLLARTIETVEGGGLVIILLQSLSSLRQLYTMTMDVHARYRTEAHKDIVARFNERFILSLASCKSCLVVDDQLNILPISVDTVNLQAVPASAKKTLRATVSLTAARGRGKSAALGLAIAGAIAFGYSNIFVTSPSPENLKTLFEFVFKGFDALEYQYIHPSDAAKLGQAELLVIDEAAAIPLPLVKQLFGPYLVFMSSTINGYEGTGRSLSLKLIQQLREQTAPISAENTKKSNSENAEEKLLSASGRTLTELVLDESIRYAPGDHVELWLNQLLCLDASIVKKINSGCPPPTECDLYYVNRDTLFCFHKASEAFLQRLMSIYVAAHYKNSPNDLQMLSDAPAHQLYVLLGPVSPDQSTLPEILCVGQVCLEGEISKSSVSESLSQGKRPSGDMIPWTVAQQFQDNDFPSLSGARIVRIATHPDYQCMGYGSRTIQLLEDYFEGRIAYSGDSASEEEISIENEAEGNNLLEEHVIPRKNLPPLLLKLSEKRAMKLDWLGVSFGLTNNLLKYVAPD
;
A
#
# COMPACT_ATOMS: atom_id res chain seq x y z
N MET A 1 13.52 32.23 26.23
CA MET A 1 13.27 31.77 24.84
C MET A 1 13.50 32.94 23.88
N SER A 2 14.47 32.82 22.98
CA SER A 2 14.59 33.78 21.86
C SER A 2 13.38 33.62 20.93
N ARG A 3 12.64 34.70 20.68
CA ARG A 3 11.55 34.69 19.68
C ARG A 3 12.18 34.64 18.28
N LYS A 4 12.40 33.44 17.76
CA LYS A 4 12.81 33.23 16.35
C LYS A 4 11.59 33.40 15.45
N LYS A 5 11.72 34.17 14.38
CA LYS A 5 10.66 34.31 13.37
C LYS A 5 10.58 33.01 12.58
N LEU A 6 9.40 32.37 12.60
CA LEU A 6 9.13 31.19 11.80
C LEU A 6 9.22 31.52 10.30
N ASP A 7 9.75 30.60 9.51
CA ASP A 7 9.76 30.74 8.06
C ASP A 7 8.33 30.77 7.50
N ASN A 8 8.03 31.78 6.69
CA ASN A 8 6.70 31.97 6.09
C ASN A 8 6.29 30.81 5.18
N ARG A 9 7.24 30.04 4.64
CA ARG A 9 6.98 28.89 3.76
C ARG A 9 6.14 27.81 4.43
N ILE A 10 6.41 27.52 5.72
CA ILE A 10 5.65 26.54 6.51
C ILE A 10 4.18 26.96 6.59
N ARG A 11 3.93 28.22 6.92
CA ARG A 11 2.59 28.78 7.00
C ARG A 11 1.88 28.78 5.65
N THR A 12 2.58 29.22 4.60
CA THR A 12 2.04 29.29 3.24
C THR A 12 1.65 27.91 2.71
N LEU A 13 2.44 26.86 3.00
CA LEU A 13 2.11 25.50 2.61
C LEU A 13 0.83 25.00 3.29
N ILE A 14 0.66 25.28 4.58
CA ILE A 14 -0.54 24.88 5.34
C ILE A 14 -1.77 25.65 4.84
N GLU A 15 -1.66 26.97 4.68
CA GLU A 15 -2.75 27.81 4.19
C GLU A 15 -3.19 27.42 2.76
N ASN A 16 -2.21 27.16 1.86
CA ASN A 16 -2.49 26.66 0.52
C ASN A 16 -3.14 25.27 0.54
N GLY A 17 -2.66 24.36 1.40
CA GLY A 17 -3.25 23.02 1.56
C GLY A 17 -4.72 23.10 1.99
N VAL A 18 -5.04 23.95 2.96
CA VAL A 18 -6.42 24.17 3.43
C VAL A 18 -7.28 24.82 2.34
N ALA A 19 -6.76 25.83 1.63
CA ALA A 19 -7.49 26.52 0.57
C ALA A 19 -7.82 25.60 -0.62
N LEU A 20 -6.86 24.78 -1.02
CA LEU A 20 -7.00 23.83 -2.13
C LEU A 20 -7.62 22.49 -1.71
N LYS A 21 -7.85 22.27 -0.41
CA LYS A 21 -8.24 20.97 0.18
C LYS A 21 -7.31 19.82 -0.23
N ARG A 22 -6.00 20.07 -0.20
CA ARG A 22 -4.92 19.08 -0.44
C ARG A 22 -4.17 18.81 0.84
N ARG A 23 -3.59 17.62 0.98
CA ARG A 23 -2.80 17.27 2.17
C ARG A 23 -1.40 17.89 2.06
N SER A 24 -0.80 18.17 3.21
CA SER A 24 0.60 18.60 3.29
C SER A 24 1.39 17.64 4.16
N LEU A 25 2.63 17.34 3.76
CA LEU A 25 3.52 16.41 4.44
C LEU A 25 4.67 17.19 5.11
N PHE A 26 4.94 16.87 6.37
CA PHE A 26 6.05 17.42 7.14
C PHE A 26 6.91 16.30 7.69
N VAL A 27 8.22 16.41 7.53
CA VAL A 27 9.19 15.49 8.11
C VAL A 27 10.02 16.29 9.11
N VAL A 28 9.90 15.97 10.40
CA VAL A 28 10.56 16.70 11.48
C VAL A 28 11.74 15.88 11.99
N VAL A 29 12.95 16.40 11.81
CA VAL A 29 14.21 15.78 12.22
C VAL A 29 14.67 16.37 13.53
N GLY A 30 14.87 15.51 14.54
CA GLY A 30 15.52 15.91 15.78
C GLY A 30 14.79 15.47 17.05
N ASN A 31 15.45 15.75 18.18
CA ASN A 31 15.09 15.17 19.47
C ASN A 31 13.88 15.85 20.14
N LYS A 32 13.63 17.13 19.82
CA LYS A 32 12.49 17.90 20.34
C LYS A 32 11.31 17.99 19.37
N SER A 33 11.24 17.05 18.43
CA SER A 33 10.22 17.05 17.37
C SER A 33 8.77 17.01 17.87
N LYS A 34 8.50 16.58 19.11
CA LYS A 34 7.16 16.58 19.73
C LYS A 34 6.62 17.99 20.00
N ASP A 35 7.48 18.94 20.34
CA ASP A 35 7.06 20.32 20.64
C ASP A 35 6.64 21.01 19.33
N GLU A 36 7.32 20.69 18.23
CA GLU A 36 7.04 21.23 16.90
C GLU A 36 5.69 20.76 16.34
N VAL A 37 5.25 19.55 16.70
CA VAL A 37 3.90 19.06 16.38
C VAL A 37 2.82 20.01 16.93
N VAL A 38 3.04 20.60 18.10
CA VAL A 38 2.11 21.56 18.72
C VAL A 38 2.02 22.84 17.91
N ILE A 39 3.18 23.35 17.46
CA ILE A 39 3.24 24.57 16.66
C ILE A 39 2.53 24.38 15.33
N LEU A 40 2.79 23.26 14.64
CA LEU A 40 2.13 22.92 13.38
C LEU A 40 0.61 22.75 13.55
N HIS A 41 0.16 22.08 14.62
CA HIS A 41 -1.27 21.95 14.93
C HIS A 41 -1.94 23.30 15.19
N HIS A 42 -1.24 24.23 15.87
CA HIS A 42 -1.74 25.57 16.11
C HIS A 42 -1.88 26.39 14.83
N ILE A 43 -0.90 26.29 13.92
CA ILE A 43 -0.96 26.95 12.61
C ILE A 43 -2.12 26.38 11.78
N LEU A 44 -2.30 25.07 11.76
CA LEU A 44 -3.43 24.41 11.09
C LEU A 44 -4.77 24.86 11.68
N SER A 45 -4.89 24.85 13.01
CA SER A 45 -6.10 25.25 13.72
C SER A 45 -6.49 26.72 13.48
N LYS A 46 -5.51 27.59 13.22
CA LYS A 46 -5.75 28.99 12.84
C LYS A 46 -6.16 29.16 11.38
N SER A 47 -5.67 28.29 10.50
CA SER A 47 -5.91 28.37 9.05
C SER A 47 -7.27 27.76 8.67
N VAL A 48 -7.74 26.78 9.44
CA VAL A 48 -9.01 26.09 9.22
C VAL A 48 -10.18 26.88 9.83
N VAL A 49 -11.23 27.13 9.05
CA VAL A 49 -12.46 27.84 9.49
C VAL A 49 -13.43 26.92 10.25
N LYS A 50 -13.21 25.59 10.22
CA LYS A 50 -14.02 24.57 10.91
C LYS A 50 -13.60 24.37 12.37
N ALA A 51 -14.25 23.41 13.05
CA ALA A 51 -13.85 22.92 14.37
C ALA A 51 -12.37 22.46 14.38
N ARG A 52 -11.74 22.50 15.56
CA ARG A 52 -10.34 22.08 15.73
C ARG A 52 -10.11 20.68 15.15
N PRO A 53 -9.06 20.47 14.35
CA PRO A 53 -8.80 19.20 13.70
C PRO A 53 -8.47 18.11 14.73
N SER A 54 -9.06 16.93 14.53
CA SER A 54 -8.74 15.72 15.29
C SER A 54 -7.35 15.20 14.89
N VAL A 55 -6.65 14.61 15.86
CA VAL A 55 -5.28 14.13 15.67
C VAL A 55 -5.23 12.61 15.83
N LEU A 56 -4.63 11.93 14.86
CA LEU A 56 -4.24 10.53 14.95
C LEU A 56 -2.76 10.46 15.34
N TRP A 57 -2.45 9.79 16.45
CA TRP A 57 -1.07 9.59 16.91
C TRP A 57 -0.71 8.12 16.86
N CYS A 58 0.16 7.75 15.92
CA CYS A 58 0.61 6.38 15.71
C CYS A 58 2.02 6.15 16.25
N TYR A 59 2.20 5.04 16.95
CA TYR A 59 3.46 4.68 17.61
C TYR A 59 3.63 3.15 17.71
N LYS A 60 4.87 2.72 17.92
CA LYS A 60 5.27 1.31 18.00
C LYS A 60 5.08 0.72 19.40
N LYS A 61 5.76 1.27 20.39
CA LYS A 61 5.76 0.74 21.78
C LYS A 61 5.56 1.85 22.82
N GLU A 62 6.36 2.90 22.77
CA GLU A 62 6.37 3.93 23.81
C GLU A 62 6.05 5.33 23.27
N LEU A 63 5.08 6.00 23.89
CA LEU A 63 4.73 7.40 23.60
C LEU A 63 5.68 8.40 24.28
N GLY A 64 6.42 7.96 25.32
CA GLY A 64 7.15 8.85 26.23
C GLY A 64 6.24 9.67 27.16
N PHE A 65 4.91 9.50 27.09
CA PHE A 65 3.92 10.12 27.98
C PHE A 65 2.70 9.22 28.17
N SER A 66 1.95 9.40 29.26
CA SER A 66 0.76 8.59 29.57
C SER A 66 -0.44 9.01 28.73
N SER A 67 -0.98 8.15 27.88
CA SER A 67 -2.22 8.38 27.11
C SER A 67 -3.46 8.62 28.00
N HIS A 68 -3.51 8.03 29.21
CA HIS A 68 -4.61 8.21 30.14
C HIS A 68 -4.57 9.56 30.88
N ARG A 69 -5.57 10.41 30.62
CA ARG A 69 -5.74 11.73 31.25
C ARG A 69 -5.72 11.70 32.79
N LYS A 70 -6.37 10.71 33.42
CA LYS A 70 -6.41 10.54 34.88
C LYS A 70 -5.04 10.21 35.49
N LYS A 71 -4.30 9.29 34.86
CA LYS A 71 -2.94 8.89 35.31
C LYS A 71 -1.98 10.07 35.21
N ARG A 72 -2.11 10.88 34.16
CA ARG A 72 -1.31 12.09 33.97
C ARG A 72 -1.61 13.17 35.00
N MET A 73 -2.89 13.49 35.25
CA MET A 73 -3.25 14.43 36.32
C MET A 73 -2.71 14.01 37.69
N ARG A 74 -2.64 12.70 37.97
CA ARG A 74 -2.02 12.19 39.20
C ARG A 74 -0.51 12.39 39.23
N GLN A 75 0.18 12.19 38.10
CA GLN A 75 1.63 12.46 37.97
C GLN A 75 1.94 13.95 38.10
N LEU A 76 1.12 14.81 37.48
CA LEU A 76 1.24 16.26 37.54
C LEU A 76 1.02 16.76 38.98
N LYS A 77 -0.04 16.27 39.66
CA LYS A 77 -0.26 16.54 41.10
C LYS A 77 0.90 16.08 41.99
N LYS A 78 1.52 14.93 41.69
CA LYS A 78 2.73 14.47 42.40
C LYS A 78 3.93 15.39 42.17
N ARG A 79 4.12 15.90 40.94
CA ARG A 79 5.19 16.87 40.61
C ARG A 79 4.95 18.24 41.29
N LEU A 80 3.69 18.67 41.35
CA LEU A 80 3.25 19.85 42.13
C LEU A 80 3.59 19.70 43.61
N GLN A 81 3.34 18.52 44.17
CA GLN A 81 3.66 18.23 45.58
C GLN A 81 5.18 18.13 45.84
N SER A 82 6.01 17.85 44.83
CA SER A 82 7.47 17.78 44.96
C SER A 82 8.20 19.12 44.79
N GLY A 83 7.48 20.24 44.65
CA GLY A 83 8.07 21.58 44.67
C GLY A 83 8.90 21.97 43.44
N LYS A 84 8.72 21.31 42.28
CA LYS A 84 9.23 21.81 41.00
C LYS A 84 8.32 22.94 40.51
N ASP A 85 8.88 24.01 39.94
CA ASP A 85 8.10 25.12 39.34
C ASP A 85 7.07 24.59 38.34
N VAL A 86 5.79 24.94 38.54
CA VAL A 86 4.62 24.39 37.82
C VAL A 86 3.89 25.47 37.01
N ASN A 87 4.36 26.72 37.02
CA ASN A 87 3.68 27.80 36.30
C ASN A 87 4.10 27.92 34.83
N GLU A 88 5.05 27.12 34.37
CA GLU A 88 5.26 26.85 32.95
C GLU A 88 4.47 25.60 32.59
N GLU A 89 3.18 25.75 32.28
CA GLU A 89 2.46 24.68 31.58
C GLU A 89 3.14 24.47 30.23
N ASP A 90 3.81 23.33 30.08
CA ASP A 90 4.43 22.91 28.84
C ASP A 90 3.36 22.95 27.72
N PRO A 91 3.58 23.70 26.62
CA PRO A 91 2.65 23.76 25.49
C PRO A 91 2.22 22.38 24.99
N PHE A 92 3.09 21.38 25.11
CA PHE A 92 2.80 20.00 24.75
C PHE A 92 1.77 19.33 25.69
N GLU A 93 1.84 19.60 27.00
CA GLU A 93 0.86 19.09 27.96
C GLU A 93 -0.53 19.73 27.75
N LEU A 94 -0.57 21.03 27.45
CA LEU A 94 -1.80 21.74 27.08
C LEU A 94 -2.39 21.19 25.78
N PHE A 95 -1.55 20.93 24.77
CA PHE A 95 -1.97 20.35 23.50
C PHE A 95 -2.66 19.00 23.72
N ILE A 96 -2.02 18.07 24.40
CA ILE A 96 -2.61 16.73 24.58
C ILE A 96 -3.89 16.76 25.44
N SER A 97 -3.99 17.67 26.40
CA SER A 97 -5.16 17.74 27.27
C SER A 97 -6.37 18.40 26.63
N SER A 98 -6.14 19.35 25.71
CA SER A 98 -7.19 20.15 25.07
C SER A 98 -7.62 19.63 23.70
N THR A 99 -6.79 18.85 23.02
CA THR A 99 -7.07 18.32 21.68
C THR A 99 -7.63 16.90 21.70
N GLN A 100 -8.46 16.57 20.71
CA GLN A 100 -8.97 15.22 20.54
C GLN A 100 -7.94 14.37 19.81
N ILE A 101 -7.15 13.61 20.57
CA ILE A 101 -6.12 12.73 20.05
C ILE A 101 -6.57 11.26 20.15
N ARG A 102 -6.56 10.54 19.03
CA ARG A 102 -6.70 9.08 18.99
C ARG A 102 -5.31 8.45 18.93
N TYR A 103 -4.97 7.70 19.97
CA TYR A 103 -3.74 6.92 20.04
C TYR A 103 -3.95 5.55 19.38
N CYS A 104 -3.03 5.16 18.49
CA CYS A 104 -3.11 3.88 17.80
C CYS A 104 -1.73 3.23 17.75
N TYR A 105 -1.64 1.95 18.09
CA TYR A 105 -0.44 1.17 17.82
C TYR A 105 -0.31 0.91 16.32
N TYR A 106 0.92 0.81 15.81
CA TYR A 106 1.15 0.44 14.41
C TYR A 106 0.50 -0.91 14.03
N SER A 107 0.53 -1.88 14.95
CA SER A 107 -0.15 -3.18 14.76
C SER A 107 -1.68 -3.06 14.63
N GLU A 108 -2.27 -1.98 15.14
CA GLU A 108 -3.71 -1.78 15.21
C GLU A 108 -4.25 -0.79 14.16
N THR A 109 -3.42 -0.37 13.21
CA THR A 109 -3.82 0.58 12.14
C THR A 109 -4.96 0.10 11.24
N HIS A 110 -5.33 -1.18 11.28
CA HIS A 110 -6.53 -1.67 10.61
C HIS A 110 -7.84 -1.18 11.29
N LYS A 111 -7.80 -0.82 12.58
CA LYS A 111 -8.97 -0.34 13.36
C LYS A 111 -9.34 1.12 13.09
N ILE A 112 -8.46 1.87 12.44
CA ILE A 112 -8.69 3.29 12.12
C ILE A 112 -9.29 3.49 10.73
N LEU A 113 -9.35 2.43 9.92
CA LEU A 113 -10.02 2.44 8.62
C LEU A 113 -11.48 2.91 8.78
N GLY A 114 -11.95 3.71 7.81
CA GLY A 114 -13.26 4.36 7.84
C GLY A 114 -13.34 5.64 8.69
N ASN A 115 -12.35 5.93 9.54
CA ASN A 115 -12.28 7.21 10.25
C ASN A 115 -11.47 8.24 9.45
N THR A 116 -11.77 9.52 9.67
CA THR A 116 -11.05 10.63 9.05
C THR A 116 -10.48 11.56 10.11
N TYR A 117 -9.24 12.01 9.92
CA TYR A 117 -8.53 12.90 10.84
C TYR A 117 -8.01 14.14 10.12
N GLY A 118 -7.91 15.25 10.85
CA GLY A 118 -7.31 16.48 10.32
C GLY A 118 -5.78 16.48 10.38
N MET A 119 -5.19 15.67 11.25
CA MET A 119 -3.74 15.57 11.42
C MET A 119 -3.32 14.16 11.80
N CYS A 120 -2.26 13.63 11.20
CA CYS A 120 -1.68 12.33 11.51
C CYS A 120 -0.21 12.49 11.90
N VAL A 121 0.19 11.92 13.03
CA VAL A 121 1.57 11.94 13.55
C VAL A 121 2.10 10.51 13.59
N LEU A 122 3.19 10.27 12.88
CA LEU A 122 3.92 9.00 12.84
C LEU A 122 5.23 9.15 13.62
N GLN A 123 5.32 8.51 14.78
CA GLN A 123 6.39 8.77 15.73
C GLN A 123 7.69 8.02 15.44
N ASP A 124 7.60 6.71 15.17
CA ASP A 124 8.78 5.84 15.06
C ASP A 124 8.95 5.39 13.60
N PHE A 125 9.90 6.01 12.88
CA PHE A 125 10.16 5.69 11.47
C PHE A 125 10.71 4.28 11.26
N GLU A 126 11.48 3.74 12.22
CA GLU A 126 12.04 2.38 12.18
C GLU A 126 11.00 1.26 12.02
N ALA A 127 9.75 1.53 12.42
CA ALA A 127 8.65 0.59 12.38
C ALA A 127 7.67 0.86 11.23
N LEU A 128 7.87 1.91 10.45
CA LEU A 128 6.95 2.29 9.37
C LEU A 128 7.12 1.34 8.19
N THR A 129 6.08 0.56 7.91
CA THR A 129 6.03 -0.27 6.69
C THR A 129 5.22 0.44 5.61
N PRO A 130 5.45 0.12 4.32
CA PRO A 130 4.66 0.66 3.20
C PRO A 130 3.14 0.62 3.42
N ASN A 131 2.63 -0.50 3.96
CA ASN A 131 1.21 -0.66 4.25
C ASN A 131 0.72 0.26 5.39
N LEU A 132 1.55 0.50 6.41
CA LEU A 132 1.22 1.46 7.48
C LEU A 132 1.19 2.90 6.98
N LEU A 133 2.13 3.26 6.10
CA LEU A 133 2.15 4.56 5.45
C LEU A 133 0.88 4.78 4.63
N ALA A 134 0.52 3.80 3.79
CA ALA A 134 -0.70 3.88 2.99
C ALA A 134 -1.95 4.08 3.84
N ARG A 135 -2.16 3.21 4.84
CA ARG A 135 -3.34 3.28 5.73
C ARG A 135 -3.44 4.60 6.47
N THR A 136 -2.35 5.08 7.05
CA THR A 136 -2.40 6.28 7.90
C THR A 136 -2.59 7.55 7.08
N ILE A 137 -1.87 7.69 5.96
CA ILE A 137 -1.97 8.85 5.06
C ILE A 137 -3.36 8.96 4.42
N GLU A 138 -3.98 7.83 4.08
CA GLU A 138 -5.32 7.79 3.48
C GLU A 138 -6.43 8.26 4.45
N THR A 139 -6.24 8.12 5.76
CA THR A 139 -7.21 8.59 6.76
C THR A 139 -7.23 10.12 6.96
N VAL A 140 -6.31 10.85 6.33
CA VAL A 140 -6.21 12.31 6.49
C VAL A 140 -7.11 13.03 5.48
N GLU A 141 -7.88 14.03 5.93
CA GLU A 141 -8.69 14.86 5.04
C GLU A 141 -7.87 15.89 4.26
N GLY A 142 -8.43 16.39 3.16
CA GLY A 142 -7.88 17.49 2.37
C GLY A 142 -7.79 18.77 3.19
N GLY A 143 -6.62 19.41 3.18
CA GLY A 143 -6.26 20.50 4.09
C GLY A 143 -5.66 20.03 5.41
N GLY A 144 -5.59 18.71 5.64
CA GLY A 144 -4.94 18.12 6.79
C GLY A 144 -3.43 17.96 6.66
N LEU A 145 -2.79 17.58 7.77
CA LEU A 145 -1.34 17.43 7.88
C LEU A 145 -0.91 16.00 8.19
N VAL A 146 0.09 15.51 7.47
CA VAL A 146 0.81 14.27 7.79
C VAL A 146 2.18 14.67 8.32
N ILE A 147 2.54 14.21 9.52
CA ILE A 147 3.83 14.49 10.16
C ILE A 147 4.56 13.19 10.45
N ILE A 148 5.80 13.09 9.98
CA ILE A 148 6.71 11.98 10.27
C ILE A 148 7.81 12.50 11.19
N LEU A 149 7.98 11.87 12.35
CA LEU A 149 9.00 12.23 13.33
C LEU A 149 10.22 11.32 13.13
N LEU A 150 11.37 11.96 12.98
CA LEU A 150 12.68 11.34 12.84
C LEU A 150 13.48 11.64 14.10
N GLN A 151 13.17 10.90 15.17
CA GLN A 151 13.81 11.05 16.48
C GLN A 151 15.22 10.46 16.48
N SER A 152 16.14 11.05 17.25
CA SER A 152 17.50 10.54 17.47
C SER A 152 18.43 10.57 16.25
N LEU A 153 18.08 11.30 15.18
CA LEU A 153 18.93 11.44 14.00
C LEU A 153 19.65 12.79 14.03
N SER A 154 20.98 12.73 13.92
CA SER A 154 21.84 13.91 13.81
C SER A 154 22.19 14.23 12.36
N SER A 155 21.99 13.28 11.43
CA SER A 155 22.17 13.44 9.98
C SER A 155 21.15 12.60 9.24
N LEU A 156 20.74 13.03 8.05
CA LEU A 156 19.81 12.27 7.21
C LEU A 156 20.46 11.03 6.59
N ARG A 157 21.78 11.01 6.39
CA ARG A 157 22.53 9.79 6.01
C ARG A 157 22.39 8.63 7.00
N GLN A 158 22.17 8.90 8.29
CA GLN A 158 21.92 7.83 9.29
C GLN A 158 20.65 7.02 8.98
N LEU A 159 19.68 7.62 8.26
CA LEU A 159 18.48 6.91 7.82
C LEU A 159 18.78 5.83 6.77
N TYR A 160 19.83 6.00 5.95
CA TYR A 160 20.22 5.02 4.94
C TYR A 160 20.71 3.72 5.56
N THR A 161 21.35 3.79 6.72
CA THR A 161 21.87 2.63 7.44
C THR A 161 20.92 2.14 8.53
N MET A 162 19.77 2.80 8.71
CA MET A 162 18.88 2.48 9.83
C MET A 162 18.19 1.13 9.61
N THR A 163 18.44 0.19 10.53
CA THR A 163 17.76 -1.10 10.50
C THR A 163 16.32 -0.94 10.98
N MET A 164 15.38 -1.30 10.12
CA MET A 164 13.95 -1.36 10.44
C MET A 164 13.63 -2.63 11.22
N ASP A 165 12.54 -2.62 11.99
CA ASP A 165 12.12 -3.82 12.73
C ASP A 165 11.81 -5.01 11.83
N VAL A 166 11.32 -4.73 10.62
CA VAL A 166 10.99 -5.75 9.62
C VAL A 166 12.25 -6.51 9.20
N HIS A 167 13.41 -5.87 9.24
CA HIS A 167 14.69 -6.48 8.89
C HIS A 167 15.01 -7.68 9.78
N ALA A 168 14.57 -7.70 11.04
CA ALA A 168 14.73 -8.88 11.89
C ALA A 168 14.05 -10.13 11.32
N ARG A 169 13.00 -9.98 10.50
CA ARG A 169 12.32 -11.09 9.82
C ARG A 169 13.02 -11.57 8.54
N TYR A 170 13.90 -10.75 7.98
CA TYR A 170 14.60 -11.01 6.72
C TYR A 170 16.00 -11.57 6.92
N ARG A 171 16.50 -11.62 8.16
CA ARG A 171 17.79 -12.24 8.49
C ARG A 171 17.63 -13.75 8.50
N THR A 172 18.40 -14.44 7.67
CA THR A 172 18.62 -15.89 7.77
C THR A 172 19.96 -16.16 8.43
N GLU A 173 20.26 -17.42 8.75
CA GLU A 173 21.56 -17.79 9.32
C GLU A 173 22.69 -17.52 8.30
N ALA A 174 22.44 -17.81 7.03
CA ALA A 174 23.36 -17.56 5.91
C ALA A 174 23.49 -16.08 5.52
N HIS A 175 22.41 -15.28 5.62
CA HIS A 175 22.40 -13.88 5.21
C HIS A 175 21.95 -12.95 6.34
N LYS A 176 22.92 -12.35 7.03
CA LYS A 176 22.70 -11.46 8.18
C LYS A 176 22.71 -9.97 7.82
N ASP A 177 23.44 -9.62 6.76
CA ASP A 177 23.64 -8.23 6.35
C ASP A 177 22.44 -7.73 5.54
N ILE A 178 21.77 -6.72 6.09
CA ILE A 178 20.58 -6.13 5.48
C ILE A 178 20.92 -4.72 5.03
N VAL A 179 20.62 -4.45 3.76
CA VAL A 179 20.79 -3.13 3.15
C VAL A 179 19.42 -2.48 3.06
N ALA A 180 19.25 -1.32 3.69
CA ALA A 180 17.97 -0.60 3.77
C ALA A 180 17.69 0.22 2.49
N ARG A 181 17.53 -0.47 1.35
CA ARG A 181 17.30 0.16 0.03
C ARG A 181 15.97 0.93 -0.02
N PHE A 182 14.93 0.44 0.67
CA PHE A 182 13.66 1.15 0.73
C PHE A 182 13.77 2.52 1.39
N ASN A 183 14.57 2.64 2.46
CA ASN A 183 14.79 3.90 3.16
C ASN A 183 15.51 4.92 2.27
N GLU A 184 16.48 4.47 1.49
CA GLU A 184 17.17 5.32 0.52
C GLU A 184 16.21 5.89 -0.52
N ARG A 185 15.41 5.00 -1.13
CA ARG A 185 14.35 5.39 -2.07
C ARG A 185 13.32 6.34 -1.43
N PHE A 186 12.91 6.07 -0.19
CA PHE A 186 11.95 6.89 0.53
C PHE A 186 12.43 8.34 0.67
N ILE A 187 13.68 8.55 1.11
CA ILE A 187 14.23 9.91 1.30
C ILE A 187 14.36 10.65 -0.03
N LEU A 188 14.88 9.97 -1.06
CA LEU A 188 14.98 10.56 -2.40
C LEU A 188 13.59 10.91 -2.96
N SER A 189 12.58 10.10 -2.66
CA SER A 189 11.20 10.40 -3.06
C SER A 189 10.61 11.62 -2.35
N LEU A 190 10.99 11.90 -1.10
CA LEU A 190 10.52 13.08 -0.38
C LEU A 190 10.99 14.37 -1.06
N ALA A 191 12.20 14.38 -1.63
CA ALA A 191 12.72 15.52 -2.38
C ALA A 191 11.88 15.82 -3.64
N SER A 192 11.29 14.78 -4.26
CA SER A 192 10.42 14.93 -5.43
C SER A 192 9.01 15.45 -5.10
N CYS A 193 8.59 15.39 -3.82
CA CYS A 193 7.24 15.74 -3.40
C CYS A 193 7.08 17.25 -3.20
N LYS A 194 6.27 17.88 -4.06
CA LYS A 194 6.04 19.35 -4.04
C LYS A 194 5.36 19.89 -2.79
N SER A 195 4.62 19.04 -2.07
CA SER A 195 3.90 19.40 -0.84
C SER A 195 4.53 18.81 0.42
N CYS A 196 5.82 18.45 0.35
CA CYS A 196 6.61 17.98 1.46
C CYS A 196 7.62 19.04 1.91
N LEU A 197 7.71 19.29 3.21
CA LEU A 197 8.79 20.07 3.82
C LEU A 197 9.52 19.24 4.87
N VAL A 198 10.83 19.15 4.74
CA VAL A 198 11.71 18.58 5.76
C VAL A 198 12.22 19.74 6.63
N VAL A 199 11.99 19.63 7.94
CA VAL A 199 12.32 20.64 8.93
C VAL A 199 13.11 20.05 10.09
N ASP A 200 13.96 20.87 10.71
CA ASP A 200 14.66 20.51 11.95
C ASP A 200 13.80 20.74 13.20
N ASP A 201 14.39 20.49 14.37
CA ASP A 201 13.79 20.70 15.70
C ASP A 201 13.63 22.17 16.11
N GLN A 202 13.94 23.11 15.21
CA GLN A 202 13.67 24.54 15.35
C GLN A 202 12.80 25.08 14.21
N LEU A 203 12.19 24.21 13.41
CA LEU A 203 11.41 24.55 12.21
C LEU A 203 12.19 25.32 11.13
N ASN A 204 13.51 25.12 11.05
CA ASN A 204 14.28 25.55 9.89
C ASN A 204 14.09 24.53 8.77
N ILE A 205 13.86 25.02 7.55
CA ILE A 205 13.68 24.16 6.37
C ILE A 205 15.03 23.67 5.88
N LEU A 206 15.15 22.36 5.69
CA LEU A 206 16.38 21.73 5.18
C LEU A 206 16.50 21.86 3.65
N PRO A 207 17.73 21.86 3.09
CA PRO A 207 17.99 22.08 1.66
C PRO A 207 17.34 21.05 0.72
N ILE A 208 17.02 19.86 1.21
CA ILE A 208 16.43 18.76 0.43
C ILE A 208 15.03 19.12 -0.09
N SER A 209 14.36 20.10 0.52
CA SER A 209 13.04 20.59 0.10
C SER A 209 13.10 21.86 -0.78
N VAL A 210 14.27 22.27 -1.27
CA VAL A 210 14.45 23.57 -1.96
C VAL A 210 13.76 23.63 -3.34
N ASP A 211 13.48 22.52 -4.01
CA ASP A 211 12.73 22.55 -5.29
C ASP A 211 11.23 22.90 -5.12
N THR A 212 10.72 22.97 -3.88
CA THR A 212 9.36 23.44 -3.55
C THR A 212 9.24 24.97 -3.46
N VAL A 213 10.31 25.71 -3.78
CA VAL A 213 10.49 27.14 -3.46
C VAL A 213 9.57 28.13 -4.21
N ASN A 214 8.77 27.69 -5.19
CA ASN A 214 7.80 28.56 -5.88
C ASN A 214 6.37 28.43 -5.35
N LEU A 215 6.18 28.55 -4.02
CA LEU A 215 4.84 28.63 -3.42
C LEU A 215 4.29 30.05 -3.58
N GLN A 216 3.49 30.29 -4.63
CA GLN A 216 2.64 31.47 -4.70
C GLN A 216 1.35 31.21 -3.91
N ALA A 217 0.91 32.21 -3.14
CA ALA A 217 -0.33 32.14 -2.37
C ALA A 217 -1.52 32.08 -3.33
N VAL A 218 -2.37 31.06 -3.17
CA VAL A 218 -3.57 30.90 -3.99
C VAL A 218 -4.72 31.70 -3.38
N PRO A 219 -5.41 32.58 -4.12
CA PRO A 219 -6.58 33.28 -3.60
C PRO A 219 -7.71 32.29 -3.29
N ALA A 220 -8.29 32.38 -2.09
CA ALA A 220 -9.38 31.54 -1.65
C ALA A 220 -10.64 31.77 -2.51
N SER A 221 -11.04 30.77 -3.29
CA SER A 221 -12.32 30.80 -4.01
C SER A 221 -12.97 29.42 -4.02
N ALA A 222 -14.13 29.33 -3.37
CA ALA A 222 -15.33 28.63 -3.86
C ALA A 222 -16.41 28.64 -2.77
N LYS A 223 -17.44 29.48 -2.94
CA LYS A 223 -18.76 29.26 -2.33
C LYS A 223 -19.54 28.32 -3.26
N LYS A 224 -20.08 27.22 -2.72
CA LYS A 224 -21.21 26.50 -3.32
C LYS A 224 -22.33 26.41 -2.29
N THR A 225 -23.50 26.91 -2.66
CA THR A 225 -24.75 26.84 -1.89
C THR A 225 -25.60 25.69 -2.42
N LEU A 226 -25.83 24.68 -1.59
CA LEU A 226 -26.85 23.64 -1.74
C LEU A 226 -27.51 23.44 -0.36
N ARG A 227 -28.32 24.41 0.09
CA ARG A 227 -28.98 24.32 1.41
C ARG A 227 -30.47 24.58 1.29
N ALA A 228 -31.26 23.53 1.39
CA ALA A 228 -32.67 23.58 1.78
C ALA A 228 -32.78 23.05 3.21
N THR A 229 -33.42 23.81 4.11
CA THR A 229 -33.63 23.43 5.51
C THR A 229 -35.11 23.19 5.73
N VAL A 230 -35.47 21.97 6.16
CA VAL A 230 -36.86 21.60 6.52
C VAL A 230 -36.94 21.48 8.04
N SER A 231 -37.87 22.22 8.66
CA SER A 231 -38.11 22.18 10.11
C SER A 231 -39.38 21.40 10.42
N LEU A 232 -39.27 20.38 11.27
CA LEU A 232 -40.40 19.58 11.75
C LEU A 232 -40.78 20.01 13.17
N THR A 233 -41.83 20.82 13.31
CA THR A 233 -42.36 21.25 14.61
C THR A 233 -43.61 20.46 15.00
N ALA A 234 -43.60 19.84 16.18
CA ALA A 234 -44.79 19.20 16.77
C ALA A 234 -44.73 19.22 18.30
N ALA A 235 -45.87 19.03 18.98
CA ALA A 235 -45.94 18.91 20.43
C ALA A 235 -45.22 17.65 20.96
N ARG A 236 -44.88 17.62 22.27
CA ARG A 236 -44.26 16.45 22.92
C ARG A 236 -45.22 15.24 22.83
N GLY A 237 -44.70 14.07 22.44
CA GLY A 237 -45.48 12.83 22.33
C GLY A 237 -46.16 12.57 20.98
N ARG A 238 -45.98 13.43 19.96
CA ARG A 238 -46.60 13.27 18.62
C ARG A 238 -45.78 12.45 17.60
N GLY A 239 -44.84 11.62 18.07
CA GLY A 239 -44.10 10.71 17.18
C GLY A 239 -42.96 11.34 16.35
N LYS A 240 -42.44 12.52 16.72
CA LYS A 240 -41.35 13.21 15.99
C LYS A 240 -40.13 12.32 15.72
N SER A 241 -39.65 11.60 16.74
CA SER A 241 -38.48 10.71 16.61
C SER A 241 -38.76 9.50 15.72
N ALA A 242 -40.00 9.00 15.70
CA ALA A 242 -40.42 7.90 14.85
C ALA A 242 -40.51 8.33 13.37
N ALA A 243 -41.11 9.49 13.10
CA ALA A 243 -41.19 10.05 11.76
C ALA A 243 -39.80 10.36 11.17
N LEU A 244 -38.88 10.89 11.98
CA LEU A 244 -37.49 11.10 11.57
C LEU A 244 -36.75 9.79 11.32
N GLY A 245 -36.97 8.75 12.15
CA GLY A 245 -36.37 7.42 11.94
C GLY A 245 -36.82 6.76 10.62
N LEU A 246 -38.12 6.82 10.32
CA LEU A 246 -38.68 6.33 9.05
C LEU A 246 -38.20 7.14 7.85
N ALA A 247 -38.08 8.46 7.98
CA ALA A 247 -37.57 9.32 6.91
C ALA A 247 -36.09 9.01 6.60
N ILE A 248 -35.28 8.66 7.61
CA ILE A 248 -33.89 8.23 7.42
C ILE A 248 -33.85 6.86 6.72
N ALA A 249 -34.66 5.89 7.16
CA ALA A 249 -34.75 4.59 6.49
C ALA A 249 -35.19 4.74 5.01
N GLY A 250 -36.17 5.61 4.74
CA GLY A 250 -36.60 5.96 3.39
C GLY A 250 -35.52 6.67 2.58
N ALA A 251 -34.78 7.62 3.16
CA ALA A 251 -33.66 8.27 2.48
C ALA A 251 -32.57 7.25 2.11
N ILE A 252 -32.30 6.27 2.97
CA ILE A 252 -31.35 5.21 2.65
C ILE A 252 -31.88 4.33 1.51
N ALA A 253 -33.18 4.00 1.50
CA ALA A 253 -33.82 3.30 0.38
C ALA A 253 -33.80 4.11 -0.94
N PHE A 254 -33.85 5.45 -0.86
CA PHE A 254 -33.70 6.35 -2.01
C PHE A 254 -32.23 6.61 -2.41
N GLY A 255 -31.26 5.94 -1.78
CA GLY A 255 -29.85 5.96 -2.18
C GLY A 255 -28.98 7.05 -1.52
N TYR A 256 -29.43 7.66 -0.42
CA TYR A 256 -28.60 8.58 0.36
C TYR A 256 -27.61 7.81 1.25
N SER A 257 -26.31 8.01 1.03
CA SER A 257 -25.24 7.20 1.62
C SER A 257 -24.57 7.80 2.87
N ASN A 258 -24.74 9.10 3.15
CA ASN A 258 -24.09 9.75 4.29
C ASN A 258 -25.05 10.66 5.06
N ILE A 259 -25.61 10.14 6.16
CA ILE A 259 -26.64 10.80 6.97
C ILE A 259 -26.17 10.90 8.42
N PHE A 260 -26.16 12.11 8.98
CA PHE A 260 -25.77 12.38 10.37
C PHE A 260 -26.99 12.74 11.22
N VAL A 261 -27.04 12.20 12.44
CA VAL A 261 -28.09 12.49 13.42
C VAL A 261 -27.45 13.11 14.67
N THR A 262 -27.99 14.22 15.15
CA THR A 262 -27.50 14.92 16.34
C THR A 262 -28.62 15.14 17.35
N SER A 263 -28.34 14.93 18.63
CA SER A 263 -29.27 15.24 19.73
C SER A 263 -28.52 15.83 20.93
N PRO A 264 -29.19 16.61 21.81
CA PRO A 264 -28.57 17.18 23.01
C PRO A 264 -28.27 16.13 24.10
N SER A 265 -28.91 14.96 24.06
CA SER A 265 -28.64 13.83 24.95
C SER A 265 -28.77 12.50 24.19
N PRO A 266 -27.93 11.50 24.48
CA PRO A 266 -27.93 10.22 23.78
C PRO A 266 -29.21 9.39 24.02
N GLU A 267 -29.89 9.62 25.14
CA GLU A 267 -31.14 8.92 25.48
C GLU A 267 -32.28 9.21 24.50
N ASN A 268 -32.31 10.42 23.91
CA ASN A 268 -33.32 10.83 22.93
C ASN A 268 -33.19 10.08 21.60
N LEU A 269 -32.02 9.50 21.31
CA LEU A 269 -31.76 8.79 20.05
C LEU A 269 -32.25 7.35 20.06
N LYS A 270 -32.50 6.75 21.24
CA LYS A 270 -32.92 5.34 21.34
C LYS A 270 -34.17 5.07 20.50
N THR A 271 -35.19 5.91 20.67
CA THR A 271 -36.44 5.81 19.91
C THR A 271 -36.25 6.11 18.42
N LEU A 272 -35.37 7.04 18.05
CA LEU A 272 -35.09 7.33 16.64
C LEU A 272 -34.45 6.13 15.94
N PHE A 273 -33.41 5.53 16.53
CA PHE A 273 -32.74 4.36 15.96
C PHE A 273 -33.62 3.11 15.96
N GLU A 274 -34.47 2.92 16.97
CA GLU A 274 -35.45 1.83 16.98
C GLU A 274 -36.37 1.89 15.75
N PHE A 275 -36.80 3.09 15.34
CA PHE A 275 -37.62 3.26 14.13
C PHE A 275 -36.81 3.22 12.82
N VAL A 276 -35.51 3.49 12.85
CA VAL A 276 -34.61 3.22 11.70
C VAL A 276 -34.50 1.72 11.47
N PHE A 277 -34.22 0.94 12.53
CA PHE A 277 -34.12 -0.52 12.43
C PHE A 277 -35.45 -1.16 12.06
N LYS A 278 -36.57 -0.74 12.65
CA LYS A 278 -37.91 -1.17 12.21
C LYS A 278 -38.19 -0.82 10.76
N GLY A 279 -37.68 0.31 10.27
CA GLY A 279 -37.73 0.68 8.86
C GLY A 279 -36.92 -0.27 7.97
N PHE A 280 -35.74 -0.70 8.40
CA PHE A 280 -34.92 -1.69 7.69
C PHE A 280 -35.46 -3.12 7.77
N ASP A 281 -36.04 -3.51 8.90
CA ASP A 281 -36.72 -4.79 9.09
C ASP A 281 -37.95 -4.87 8.17
N ALA A 282 -38.69 -3.77 8.04
CA ALA A 282 -39.80 -3.65 7.07
C ALA A 282 -39.33 -3.61 5.61
N LEU A 283 -38.04 -3.34 5.38
CA LEU A 283 -37.38 -3.40 4.06
C LEU A 283 -36.57 -4.71 3.88
N GLU A 284 -36.66 -5.66 4.82
CA GLU A 284 -36.08 -7.01 4.79
C GLU A 284 -34.58 -7.12 4.47
N TYR A 285 -33.74 -6.19 4.95
CA TYR A 285 -32.29 -6.30 4.76
C TYR A 285 -31.69 -7.50 5.52
N GLN A 286 -31.13 -8.49 4.81
CA GLN A 286 -30.45 -9.66 5.39
C GLN A 286 -28.98 -9.73 4.98
N TYR A 287 -28.09 -9.97 5.95
CA TYR A 287 -26.68 -10.29 5.68
C TYR A 287 -26.49 -11.80 5.51
N ILE A 288 -25.87 -12.21 4.41
CA ILE A 288 -25.54 -13.61 4.12
C ILE A 288 -24.04 -13.71 3.91
N HIS A 289 -23.41 -14.69 4.56
CA HIS A 289 -21.99 -14.96 4.36
C HIS A 289 -21.74 -15.50 2.94
N PRO A 290 -20.66 -15.11 2.22
CA PRO A 290 -20.39 -15.54 0.85
C PRO A 290 -20.40 -17.06 0.61
N SER A 291 -20.07 -17.86 1.62
CA SER A 291 -20.14 -19.34 1.56
C SER A 291 -21.55 -19.90 1.44
N ASP A 292 -22.58 -19.15 1.86
CA ASP A 292 -23.96 -19.61 1.95
C ASP A 292 -24.79 -19.22 0.72
N ALA A 293 -24.22 -19.41 -0.48
CA ALA A 293 -24.85 -19.03 -1.74
C ALA A 293 -26.24 -19.66 -1.97
N ALA A 294 -26.51 -20.83 -1.37
CA ALA A 294 -27.79 -21.52 -1.48
C ALA A 294 -28.99 -20.71 -0.93
N LYS A 295 -28.76 -19.83 0.05
CA LYS A 295 -29.81 -18.96 0.63
C LYS A 295 -30.21 -17.83 -0.32
N LEU A 296 -29.37 -17.52 -1.31
CA LEU A 296 -29.60 -16.44 -2.27
C LEU A 296 -30.51 -16.83 -3.44
N GLY A 297 -30.97 -18.08 -3.51
CA GLY A 297 -31.80 -18.56 -4.62
C GLY A 297 -33.14 -17.81 -4.80
N GLN A 298 -33.65 -17.16 -3.74
CA GLN A 298 -34.86 -16.33 -3.77
C GLN A 298 -34.57 -14.83 -3.83
N ALA A 299 -33.30 -14.40 -3.84
CA ALA A 299 -32.96 -12.99 -3.83
C ALA A 299 -33.29 -12.35 -5.20
N GLU A 300 -33.88 -11.15 -5.19
CA GLU A 300 -34.12 -10.35 -6.39
C GLU A 300 -32.94 -9.42 -6.71
N LEU A 301 -32.22 -8.99 -5.67
CA LEU A 301 -31.04 -8.13 -5.75
C LEU A 301 -29.96 -8.61 -4.77
N LEU A 302 -28.74 -8.79 -5.27
CA LEU A 302 -27.55 -9.05 -4.47
C LEU A 302 -26.57 -7.88 -4.59
N VAL A 303 -26.06 -7.39 -3.45
CA VAL A 303 -24.97 -6.40 -3.42
C VAL A 303 -23.76 -7.06 -2.77
N ILE A 304 -22.66 -7.14 -3.52
CA ILE A 304 -21.38 -7.66 -3.05
C ILE A 304 -20.45 -6.47 -2.86
N ASP A 305 -20.14 -6.17 -1.60
CA ASP A 305 -19.10 -5.19 -1.29
C ASP A 305 -17.72 -5.87 -1.33
N GLU A 306 -16.73 -5.22 -1.92
CA GLU A 306 -15.35 -5.67 -2.01
C GLU A 306 -15.17 -7.07 -2.64
N ALA A 307 -15.85 -7.31 -3.77
CA ALA A 307 -15.83 -8.59 -4.48
C ALA A 307 -14.41 -9.08 -4.83
N ALA A 308 -13.48 -8.14 -5.04
CA ALA A 308 -12.03 -8.30 -5.11
C ALA A 308 -11.40 -9.26 -4.07
N ALA A 309 -11.92 -9.22 -2.85
CA ALA A 309 -11.37 -10.00 -1.74
C ALA A 309 -11.86 -11.46 -1.74
N ILE A 310 -12.94 -11.77 -2.46
CA ILE A 310 -13.60 -13.08 -2.46
C ILE A 310 -13.07 -13.95 -3.60
N PRO A 311 -12.60 -15.19 -3.33
CA PRO A 311 -12.07 -16.07 -4.36
C PRO A 311 -13.04 -16.23 -5.54
N LEU A 312 -12.52 -16.12 -6.77
CA LEU A 312 -13.32 -16.16 -8.01
C LEU A 312 -14.33 -17.33 -8.09
N PRO A 313 -14.00 -18.58 -7.68
CA PRO A 313 -14.98 -19.67 -7.69
C PRO A 313 -16.19 -19.39 -6.79
N LEU A 314 -16.00 -18.73 -5.66
CA LEU A 314 -17.08 -18.40 -4.74
C LEU A 314 -17.92 -17.24 -5.28
N VAL A 315 -17.29 -16.21 -5.86
CA VAL A 315 -18.02 -15.14 -6.58
C VAL A 315 -18.86 -15.73 -7.72
N LYS A 316 -18.34 -16.74 -8.44
CA LYS A 316 -19.10 -17.47 -9.46
C LYS A 316 -20.33 -18.19 -8.91
N GLN A 317 -20.25 -18.76 -7.73
CA GLN A 317 -21.39 -19.39 -7.06
C GLN A 317 -22.44 -18.37 -6.58
N LEU A 318 -22.03 -17.13 -6.30
CA LEU A 318 -22.93 -16.04 -5.93
C LEU A 318 -23.67 -15.42 -7.14
N PHE A 319 -23.29 -15.76 -8.38
CA PHE A 319 -24.05 -15.30 -9.54
C PHE A 319 -25.27 -16.19 -9.79
N GLY A 320 -26.46 -15.66 -9.49
CA GLY A 320 -27.73 -16.25 -9.85
C GLY A 320 -28.47 -15.48 -10.96
N PRO A 321 -29.74 -15.84 -11.25
CA PRO A 321 -30.58 -15.19 -12.26
C PRO A 321 -31.05 -13.77 -11.88
N TYR A 322 -30.62 -13.27 -10.71
CA TYR A 322 -31.00 -11.97 -10.16
C TYR A 322 -29.99 -10.85 -10.48
N LEU A 323 -30.41 -9.61 -10.20
CA LEU A 323 -29.56 -8.43 -10.36
C LEU A 323 -28.44 -8.45 -9.32
N VAL A 324 -27.20 -8.18 -9.74
CA VAL A 324 -26.03 -8.18 -8.85
C VAL A 324 -25.29 -6.85 -9.02
N PHE A 325 -25.12 -6.11 -7.94
CA PHE A 325 -24.17 -5.02 -7.83
C PHE A 325 -22.90 -5.52 -7.17
N MET A 326 -21.74 -5.11 -7.71
CA MET A 326 -20.44 -5.41 -7.12
C MET A 326 -19.67 -4.12 -6.94
N SER A 327 -19.05 -3.94 -5.78
CA SER A 327 -17.98 -2.97 -5.58
C SER A 327 -16.63 -3.70 -5.52
N SER A 328 -15.55 -3.03 -5.89
CA SER A 328 -14.18 -3.56 -5.79
C SER A 328 -13.18 -2.42 -5.81
N THR A 329 -12.17 -2.48 -4.94
CA THR A 329 -11.04 -1.54 -4.97
C THR A 329 -9.98 -1.96 -5.98
N ILE A 330 -9.64 -1.06 -6.90
CA ILE A 330 -8.67 -1.30 -7.97
C ILE A 330 -7.29 -0.76 -7.59
N ASN A 331 -7.24 0.50 -7.13
CA ASN A 331 -6.02 1.20 -6.74
C ASN A 331 -6.02 1.40 -5.23
N GLY A 332 -5.17 0.66 -4.52
CA GLY A 332 -5.09 0.74 -3.07
C GLY A 332 -4.15 -0.29 -2.45
N TYR A 333 -3.88 -0.12 -1.16
CA TYR A 333 -2.97 -1.00 -0.40
C TYR A 333 -3.52 -2.42 -0.20
N GLU A 334 -4.81 -2.66 -0.46
CA GLU A 334 -5.44 -3.99 -0.46
C GLU A 334 -5.68 -4.52 -1.88
N GLY A 335 -4.98 -3.96 -2.88
CA GLY A 335 -5.10 -4.10 -4.34
C GLY A 335 -5.14 -5.53 -4.90
N THR A 336 -6.18 -6.26 -4.53
CA THR A 336 -6.63 -7.56 -5.03
C THR A 336 -7.58 -7.38 -6.21
N GLY A 337 -8.29 -6.24 -6.26
CA GLY A 337 -9.40 -6.06 -7.18
C GLY A 337 -9.02 -5.85 -8.62
N ARG A 338 -7.75 -5.64 -8.96
CA ARG A 338 -7.37 -5.37 -10.34
C ARG A 338 -7.16 -6.59 -11.21
N SER A 339 -6.43 -7.59 -10.72
CA SER A 339 -6.28 -8.86 -11.44
C SER A 339 -7.62 -9.62 -11.46
N LEU A 340 -8.42 -9.51 -10.39
CA LEU A 340 -9.79 -10.02 -10.37
C LEU A 340 -10.70 -9.22 -11.31
N SER A 341 -10.74 -7.89 -11.24
CA SER A 341 -11.60 -7.10 -12.15
C SER A 341 -11.23 -7.38 -13.58
N LEU A 342 -9.96 -7.37 -13.99
CA LEU A 342 -9.59 -7.69 -15.37
C LEU A 342 -10.05 -9.10 -15.78
N LYS A 343 -9.78 -10.14 -14.98
CA LYS A 343 -10.15 -11.53 -15.34
C LYS A 343 -11.65 -11.79 -15.25
N LEU A 344 -12.33 -11.30 -14.22
CA LEU A 344 -13.77 -11.47 -14.00
C LEU A 344 -14.56 -10.62 -15.00
N ILE A 345 -14.21 -9.34 -15.17
CA ILE A 345 -14.86 -8.46 -16.13
C ILE A 345 -14.61 -8.97 -17.55
N GLN A 346 -13.40 -9.42 -17.89
CA GLN A 346 -13.16 -10.02 -19.21
C GLN A 346 -14.02 -11.26 -19.42
N GLN A 347 -14.11 -12.17 -18.44
CA GLN A 347 -14.98 -13.34 -18.52
C GLN A 347 -16.47 -12.96 -18.64
N LEU A 348 -16.92 -11.96 -17.88
CA LEU A 348 -18.28 -11.45 -17.98
C LEU A 348 -18.53 -10.77 -19.34
N ARG A 349 -17.56 -10.02 -19.87
CA ARG A 349 -17.62 -9.43 -21.22
C ARG A 349 -17.72 -10.50 -22.30
N GLU A 350 -16.95 -11.58 -22.19
CA GLU A 350 -17.03 -12.73 -23.10
C GLU A 350 -18.40 -13.42 -23.03
N GLN A 351 -19.02 -13.51 -21.85
CA GLN A 351 -20.38 -14.03 -21.67
C GLN A 351 -21.48 -13.07 -22.12
N THR A 352 -21.21 -11.76 -22.09
CA THR A 352 -22.14 -10.69 -22.51
C THR A 352 -22.02 -10.39 -24.01
N ALA A 353 -20.91 -10.78 -24.63
CA ALA A 353 -20.67 -10.56 -26.05
C ALA A 353 -21.82 -11.21 -26.84
N PRO A 354 -22.59 -10.44 -27.62
CA PRO A 354 -23.58 -11.05 -28.49
C PRO A 354 -22.84 -12.01 -29.40
N ILE A 355 -23.32 -13.25 -29.49
CA ILE A 355 -22.86 -14.24 -30.46
C ILE A 355 -22.77 -13.52 -31.80
N SER A 356 -21.54 -13.23 -32.23
CA SER A 356 -21.28 -12.45 -33.42
C SER A 356 -21.89 -13.16 -34.61
N ALA A 357 -22.62 -12.38 -35.38
CA ALA A 357 -23.39 -12.77 -36.54
C ALA A 357 -22.49 -13.21 -37.71
N GLU A 358 -21.91 -14.41 -37.65
CA GLU A 358 -21.21 -15.02 -38.80
C GLU A 358 -21.86 -16.29 -39.35
N ASN A 359 -22.93 -16.83 -38.75
CA ASN A 359 -23.57 -18.07 -39.24
C ASN A 359 -25.06 -17.98 -39.64
N THR A 360 -25.64 -16.78 -39.74
CA THR A 360 -27.06 -16.59 -40.15
C THR A 360 -27.18 -15.85 -41.48
N LYS A 361 -26.57 -16.40 -42.54
CA LYS A 361 -27.04 -16.20 -43.91
C LYS A 361 -27.73 -17.48 -44.39
N LYS A 362 -29.00 -17.65 -43.99
CA LYS A 362 -30.08 -18.40 -44.65
C LYS A 362 -31.07 -18.95 -43.62
N SER A 363 -32.13 -18.20 -43.33
CA SER A 363 -33.51 -18.72 -43.24
C SER A 363 -34.47 -17.57 -42.92
N ASN A 364 -35.62 -17.62 -43.57
CA ASN A 364 -36.61 -16.56 -43.67
C ASN A 364 -37.33 -16.24 -42.34
N SER A 365 -37.49 -14.94 -42.13
CA SER A 365 -38.63 -14.17 -41.61
C SER A 365 -39.71 -14.84 -40.73
N GLU A 366 -39.97 -14.15 -39.62
CA GLU A 366 -41.23 -14.00 -38.84
C GLU A 366 -41.29 -14.52 -37.39
N ASN A 367 -40.29 -15.24 -36.88
CA ASN A 367 -40.25 -15.63 -35.44
C ASN A 367 -38.94 -15.21 -34.72
N ALA A 368 -38.48 -13.98 -34.95
CA ALA A 368 -37.22 -13.48 -34.38
C ALA A 368 -37.40 -12.73 -33.04
N GLU A 369 -38.58 -12.17 -32.76
CA GLU A 369 -38.79 -11.37 -31.54
C GLU A 369 -38.95 -12.23 -30.28
N GLU A 370 -39.55 -13.43 -30.37
CA GLU A 370 -39.69 -14.32 -29.20
C GLU A 370 -38.41 -15.11 -28.85
N LYS A 371 -37.45 -15.24 -29.79
CA LYS A 371 -36.19 -15.95 -29.53
C LYS A 371 -35.13 -15.09 -28.84
N LEU A 372 -35.22 -13.75 -28.89
CA LEU A 372 -34.25 -12.87 -28.20
C LEU A 372 -34.41 -12.88 -26.67
N LEU A 373 -35.61 -13.17 -26.16
CA LEU A 373 -35.88 -13.30 -24.72
C LEU A 373 -35.36 -14.62 -24.12
N SER A 374 -34.99 -15.58 -24.97
CA SER A 374 -34.51 -16.91 -24.55
C SER A 374 -32.98 -17.03 -24.47
N ALA A 375 -32.24 -15.99 -24.87
CA ALA A 375 -30.81 -15.90 -24.63
C ALA A 375 -30.60 -15.08 -23.35
N SER A 376 -30.50 -15.78 -22.22
CA SER A 376 -30.23 -15.22 -20.88
C SER A 376 -28.83 -14.59 -20.78
N GLY A 377 -28.55 -13.59 -21.61
CA GLY A 377 -27.31 -12.82 -21.63
C GLY A 377 -27.38 -11.72 -20.57
N ARG A 378 -26.58 -11.86 -19.51
CA ARG A 378 -26.45 -10.84 -18.46
C ARG A 378 -25.81 -9.58 -19.06
N THR A 379 -26.44 -8.42 -18.95
CA THR A 379 -25.83 -7.15 -19.40
C THR A 379 -24.88 -6.59 -18.35
N LEU A 380 -23.64 -6.26 -18.73
CA LEU A 380 -22.63 -5.67 -17.85
C LEU A 380 -22.53 -4.15 -18.10
N THR A 381 -22.71 -3.35 -17.04
CA THR A 381 -22.44 -1.90 -17.06
C THR A 381 -21.35 -1.60 -16.03
N GLU A 382 -20.27 -0.98 -16.49
CA GLU A 382 -19.13 -0.60 -15.64
C GLU A 382 -19.22 0.87 -15.25
N LEU A 383 -19.07 1.16 -13.96
CA LEU A 383 -18.99 2.52 -13.42
C LEU A 383 -17.68 2.65 -12.64
N VAL A 384 -16.96 3.74 -12.84
CA VAL A 384 -15.69 4.03 -12.17
C VAL A 384 -15.83 5.28 -11.32
N LEU A 385 -15.40 5.19 -10.06
CA LEU A 385 -15.38 6.32 -9.12
C LEU A 385 -13.93 6.78 -8.94
N ASP A 386 -13.57 7.89 -9.59
CA ASP A 386 -12.21 8.43 -9.55
C ASP A 386 -12.04 9.58 -8.55
N GLU A 387 -13.12 10.30 -8.20
CA GLU A 387 -13.03 11.46 -7.30
C GLU A 387 -13.06 11.05 -5.83
N SER A 388 -11.97 11.35 -5.11
CA SER A 388 -11.85 11.10 -3.69
C SER A 388 -12.78 12.00 -2.86
N ILE A 389 -13.48 11.41 -1.89
CA ILE A 389 -14.36 12.17 -0.97
C ILE A 389 -13.57 12.94 0.10
N ARG A 390 -12.35 12.48 0.45
CA ARG A 390 -11.57 13.01 1.59
C ARG A 390 -10.76 14.24 1.21
N TYR A 391 -10.21 14.29 0.01
CA TYR A 391 -9.30 15.33 -0.46
C TYR A 391 -9.60 15.69 -1.92
N ALA A 392 -9.20 16.90 -2.34
CA ALA A 392 -9.42 17.37 -3.70
C ALA A 392 -8.55 16.63 -4.73
N PRO A 393 -8.97 16.57 -6.00
CA PRO A 393 -8.17 15.98 -7.06
C PRO A 393 -6.84 16.73 -7.26
N GLY A 394 -5.82 15.98 -7.65
CA GLY A 394 -4.46 16.51 -7.83
C GLY A 394 -3.72 16.76 -6.50
N ASP A 395 -4.03 15.99 -5.46
CA ASP A 395 -3.26 15.99 -4.23
C ASP A 395 -1.84 15.46 -4.46
N HIS A 396 -0.83 16.28 -4.16
CA HIS A 396 0.57 15.94 -4.41
C HIS A 396 1.07 14.85 -3.46
N VAL A 397 0.54 14.78 -2.23
CA VAL A 397 0.90 13.73 -1.28
C VAL A 397 0.36 12.38 -1.75
N GLU A 398 -0.84 12.34 -2.33
CA GLU A 398 -1.40 11.11 -2.92
C GLU A 398 -0.55 10.63 -4.11
N LEU A 399 -0.25 11.56 -5.02
CA LEU A 399 0.54 11.24 -6.21
C LEU A 399 1.95 10.76 -5.86
N TRP A 400 2.59 11.38 -4.87
CA TRP A 400 3.85 10.92 -4.33
C TRP A 400 3.75 9.53 -3.71
N LEU A 401 2.71 9.28 -2.89
CA LEU A 401 2.50 8.00 -2.24
C LEU A 401 2.27 6.87 -3.26
N ASN A 402 1.45 7.12 -4.28
CA ASN A 402 1.16 6.14 -5.34
C ASN A 402 2.40 5.85 -6.20
N GLN A 403 3.23 6.85 -6.49
CA GLN A 403 4.51 6.66 -7.17
C GLN A 403 5.50 5.87 -6.30
N LEU A 404 5.69 6.27 -5.04
CA LEU A 404 6.57 5.59 -4.10
C LEU A 404 6.18 4.11 -3.92
N LEU A 405 4.90 3.81 -3.76
CA LEU A 405 4.40 2.46 -3.53
C LEU A 405 4.10 1.69 -4.82
N CYS A 406 4.27 2.30 -5.99
CA CYS A 406 3.96 1.73 -7.30
C CYS A 406 2.50 1.24 -7.43
N LEU A 407 1.56 1.98 -6.83
CA LEU A 407 0.12 1.66 -6.87
C LEU A 407 -0.49 2.05 -8.23
N ASP A 408 0.13 3.00 -8.93
CA ASP A 408 -0.25 3.48 -10.28
C ASP A 408 0.12 2.49 -11.40
N ALA A 409 0.09 1.19 -11.12
CA ALA A 409 0.33 0.13 -12.09
C ALA A 409 -0.69 0.10 -13.25
N SER A 410 -1.55 1.13 -13.41
CA SER A 410 -2.74 1.28 -14.25
C SER A 410 -2.54 0.98 -15.73
N ILE A 411 -1.32 0.88 -16.24
CA ILE A 411 -1.07 0.67 -17.66
C ILE A 411 0.00 -0.40 -17.85
N VAL A 412 -0.45 -1.65 -17.90
CA VAL A 412 0.28 -2.67 -18.66
C VAL A 412 0.18 -2.22 -20.12
N LYS A 413 1.24 -1.59 -20.64
CA LYS A 413 1.23 -1.11 -22.02
C LYS A 413 1.10 -2.31 -22.94
N LYS A 414 0.05 -2.34 -23.76
CA LYS A 414 -0.05 -3.32 -24.84
C LYS A 414 1.17 -3.17 -25.73
N ILE A 415 1.84 -4.28 -26.01
CA ILE A 415 2.97 -4.28 -26.92
C ILE A 415 2.41 -4.10 -28.31
N ASN A 416 2.81 -3.02 -28.98
CA ASN A 416 2.36 -2.71 -30.34
C ASN A 416 3.18 -3.46 -31.42
N SER A 417 4.33 -4.02 -31.05
CA SER A 417 5.10 -4.97 -31.87
C SER A 417 4.64 -6.40 -31.64
N GLY A 418 4.68 -7.27 -32.66
CA GLY A 418 4.38 -8.68 -32.49
C GLY A 418 5.20 -9.32 -31.35
N CYS A 419 4.64 -10.32 -30.69
CA CYS A 419 5.33 -11.01 -29.60
C CYS A 419 6.49 -11.87 -30.14
N PRO A 420 7.72 -11.77 -29.60
CA PRO A 420 8.83 -12.61 -30.02
C PRO A 420 8.62 -14.05 -29.54
N PRO A 421 9.07 -15.07 -30.29
CA PRO A 421 8.98 -16.45 -29.83
C PRO A 421 9.77 -16.64 -28.52
N PRO A 422 9.29 -17.44 -27.56
CA PRO A 422 9.95 -17.63 -26.25
C PRO A 422 11.41 -18.09 -26.34
N THR A 423 11.79 -18.74 -27.44
CA THR A 423 13.16 -19.21 -27.71
C THR A 423 14.17 -18.08 -27.91
N GLU A 424 13.72 -16.93 -28.43
CA GLU A 424 14.56 -15.74 -28.66
C GLU A 424 14.62 -14.81 -27.44
N CYS A 425 13.86 -15.13 -26.39
CA CYS A 425 13.86 -14.35 -25.17
C CYS A 425 14.95 -14.83 -24.21
N ASP A 426 15.70 -13.87 -23.70
CA ASP A 426 16.77 -14.09 -22.73
C ASP A 426 16.35 -13.62 -21.34
N LEU A 427 16.88 -14.31 -20.33
CA LEU A 427 16.67 -14.00 -18.93
C LEU A 427 17.82 -13.12 -18.42
N TYR A 428 17.48 -12.06 -17.71
CA TYR A 428 18.43 -11.10 -17.14
C TYR A 428 18.31 -11.06 -15.63
N TYR A 429 19.45 -10.93 -14.95
CA TYR A 429 19.50 -10.63 -13.53
C TYR A 429 19.34 -9.13 -13.31
N VAL A 430 18.47 -8.74 -12.37
CA VAL A 430 18.23 -7.33 -12.03
C VAL A 430 19.05 -6.93 -10.81
N ASN A 431 19.89 -5.93 -10.95
CA ASN A 431 20.62 -5.37 -9.82
C ASN A 431 19.70 -4.48 -8.96
N ARG A 432 19.39 -4.94 -7.74
CA ARG A 432 18.45 -4.27 -6.84
C ARG A 432 18.94 -2.92 -6.33
N ASP A 433 20.25 -2.73 -6.11
CA ASP A 433 20.80 -1.45 -5.66
C ASP A 433 20.52 -0.34 -6.68
N THR A 434 20.67 -0.68 -7.96
CA THR A 434 20.43 0.23 -9.09
C THR A 434 18.95 0.39 -9.44
N LEU A 435 18.14 -0.64 -9.14
CA LEU A 435 16.69 -0.60 -9.32
C LEU A 435 16.05 0.39 -8.33
N PHE A 436 16.51 0.38 -7.07
CA PHE A 436 15.95 1.19 -5.99
C PHE A 436 16.66 2.54 -5.76
N CYS A 437 17.61 2.92 -6.62
CA CYS A 437 18.35 4.19 -6.50
C CYS A 437 17.54 5.47 -6.80
N PHE A 438 16.24 5.34 -7.12
CA PHE A 438 15.33 6.44 -7.44
C PHE A 438 15.74 7.30 -8.65
N HIS A 439 16.38 6.69 -9.65
CA HIS A 439 16.62 7.31 -10.95
C HIS A 439 15.37 7.20 -11.86
N LYS A 440 15.13 8.18 -12.73
CA LYS A 440 13.92 8.25 -13.59
C LYS A 440 13.71 6.99 -14.45
N ALA A 441 14.78 6.45 -15.03
CA ALA A 441 14.70 5.22 -15.84
C ALA A 441 14.46 3.97 -14.98
N SER A 442 15.15 3.87 -13.83
CA SER A 442 14.98 2.75 -12.88
C SER A 442 13.58 2.74 -12.29
N GLU A 443 13.03 3.92 -11.95
CA GLU A 443 11.67 4.05 -11.43
C GLU A 443 10.64 3.65 -12.50
N ALA A 444 10.81 4.08 -13.76
CA ALA A 444 9.94 3.62 -14.85
C ALA A 444 10.01 2.11 -15.06
N PHE A 445 11.18 1.50 -14.90
CA PHE A 445 11.36 0.05 -14.97
C PHE A 445 10.73 -0.67 -13.76
N LEU A 446 10.90 -0.15 -12.55
CA LEU A 446 10.30 -0.66 -11.32
C LEU A 446 8.76 -0.61 -11.39
N GLN A 447 8.18 0.48 -11.90
CA GLN A 447 6.74 0.60 -12.10
C GLN A 447 6.22 -0.47 -13.08
N ARG A 448 6.94 -0.74 -14.18
CA ARG A 448 6.59 -1.83 -15.11
C ARG A 448 6.64 -3.19 -14.42
N LEU A 449 7.72 -3.46 -13.69
CA LEU A 449 7.91 -4.72 -12.95
C LEU A 449 6.80 -4.93 -11.90
N MET A 450 6.50 -3.91 -11.10
CA MET A 450 5.41 -3.96 -10.12
C MET A 450 4.03 -4.09 -10.78
N SER A 451 3.82 -3.46 -11.95
CA SER A 451 2.56 -3.60 -12.68
C SER A 451 2.28 -5.04 -13.11
N ILE A 452 3.32 -5.77 -13.52
CA ILE A 452 3.20 -7.18 -13.90
C ILE A 452 2.94 -8.03 -12.66
N TYR A 453 3.60 -7.77 -11.52
CA TYR A 453 3.29 -8.47 -10.27
C TYR A 453 1.83 -8.25 -9.82
N VAL A 454 1.36 -7.01 -9.90
CA VAL A 454 -0.03 -6.68 -9.52
C VAL A 454 -1.04 -7.35 -10.45
N ALA A 455 -0.73 -7.42 -11.75
CA ALA A 455 -1.60 -8.07 -12.74
C ALA A 455 -1.61 -9.60 -12.63
N ALA A 456 -0.48 -10.23 -12.34
CA ALA A 456 -0.36 -11.69 -12.30
C ALA A 456 -0.98 -12.30 -11.04
N HIS A 457 -0.78 -11.66 -9.88
CA HIS A 457 -1.18 -12.23 -8.59
C HIS A 457 -2.54 -11.73 -8.11
N TYR A 458 -3.27 -12.64 -7.45
CA TYR A 458 -4.61 -12.37 -6.91
C TYR A 458 -4.59 -11.41 -5.71
N LYS A 459 -3.57 -11.51 -4.85
CA LYS A 459 -3.42 -10.68 -3.66
C LYS A 459 -2.00 -10.18 -3.53
N ASN A 460 -1.85 -8.87 -3.51
CA ASN A 460 -0.58 -8.20 -3.30
C ASN A 460 -0.67 -7.28 -2.09
N SER A 461 0.47 -7.06 -1.46
CA SER A 461 0.62 -6.11 -0.35
C SER A 461 1.73 -5.13 -0.67
N PRO A 462 1.60 -3.83 -0.36
CA PRO A 462 2.69 -2.87 -0.52
C PRO A 462 3.96 -3.26 0.25
N ASN A 463 3.83 -4.07 1.31
CA ASN A 463 4.98 -4.59 2.05
C ASN A 463 5.85 -5.55 1.22
N ASP A 464 5.32 -6.12 0.14
CA ASP A 464 6.08 -6.97 -0.78
C ASP A 464 7.21 -6.17 -1.44
N LEU A 465 7.01 -4.87 -1.68
CA LEU A 465 8.03 -3.99 -2.25
C LEU A 465 9.22 -3.81 -1.29
N GLN A 466 8.95 -3.68 0.00
CA GLN A 466 9.99 -3.60 1.02
C GLN A 466 10.73 -4.93 1.18
N MET A 467 10.01 -6.05 1.11
CA MET A 467 10.64 -7.37 1.10
C MET A 467 11.56 -7.52 -0.12
N LEU A 468 11.11 -7.06 -1.29
CA LEU A 468 11.87 -7.12 -2.52
C LEU A 468 13.17 -6.30 -2.49
N SER A 469 13.13 -5.14 -1.82
CA SER A 469 14.27 -4.23 -1.72
C SER A 469 15.29 -4.66 -0.67
N ASP A 470 14.83 -4.98 0.53
CA ASP A 470 15.71 -5.04 1.70
C ASP A 470 16.20 -6.46 2.00
N ALA A 471 15.40 -7.50 1.70
CA ALA A 471 15.72 -8.86 2.10
C ALA A 471 16.88 -9.43 1.26
N PRO A 472 18.05 -9.76 1.85
CA PRO A 472 19.28 -10.06 1.10
C PRO A 472 19.16 -11.32 0.25
N ALA A 473 18.48 -12.36 0.76
CA ALA A 473 18.27 -13.64 0.10
C ALA A 473 17.42 -13.57 -1.19
N HIS A 474 16.67 -12.49 -1.39
CA HIS A 474 15.83 -12.35 -2.58
C HIS A 474 16.65 -11.93 -3.80
N GLN A 475 16.35 -12.54 -4.95
CA GLN A 475 16.94 -12.22 -6.25
C GLN A 475 15.82 -12.02 -7.27
N LEU A 476 16.06 -11.14 -8.22
CA LEU A 476 15.13 -10.77 -9.27
C LEU A 476 15.68 -11.13 -10.63
N TYR A 477 14.84 -11.79 -11.42
CA TYR A 477 15.12 -12.18 -12.79
C TYR A 477 13.98 -11.70 -13.69
N VAL A 478 14.31 -11.15 -14.85
CA VAL A 478 13.34 -10.62 -15.83
C VAL A 478 13.60 -11.21 -17.20
N LEU A 479 12.56 -11.77 -17.81
CA LEU A 479 12.59 -12.24 -19.18
C LEU A 479 12.27 -11.06 -20.10
N LEU A 480 13.20 -10.74 -20.98
CA LEU A 480 13.08 -9.65 -21.94
C LEU A 480 12.99 -10.21 -23.35
N GLY A 481 12.29 -9.48 -24.23
CA GLY A 481 12.38 -9.72 -25.66
C GLY A 481 13.80 -9.42 -26.20
N PRO A 482 14.11 -9.82 -27.45
CA PRO A 482 15.40 -9.55 -28.06
C PRO A 482 15.66 -8.04 -28.10
N VAL A 483 16.70 -7.59 -27.40
CA VAL A 483 17.06 -6.18 -27.32
C VAL A 483 18.05 -5.86 -28.42
N SER A 484 17.65 -5.04 -29.40
CA SER A 484 18.61 -4.50 -30.37
C SER A 484 19.51 -3.46 -29.69
N PRO A 485 20.84 -3.49 -29.89
CA PRO A 485 21.77 -2.59 -29.20
C PRO A 485 21.55 -1.10 -29.49
N ASP A 486 20.88 -0.76 -30.60
CA ASP A 486 20.63 0.63 -31.02
C ASP A 486 19.36 1.25 -30.41
N GLN A 487 18.60 0.49 -29.62
CA GLN A 487 17.29 0.93 -29.14
C GLN A 487 17.41 1.71 -27.82
N SER A 488 17.14 3.03 -27.88
CA SER A 488 17.14 3.92 -26.71
C SER A 488 15.93 3.75 -25.78
N THR A 489 14.96 2.90 -26.14
CA THR A 489 13.77 2.66 -25.31
C THR A 489 14.00 1.53 -24.31
N LEU A 490 13.54 1.73 -23.07
CA LEU A 490 13.55 0.70 -22.02
C LEU A 490 12.92 -0.61 -22.52
N PRO A 491 13.59 -1.76 -22.34
CA PRO A 491 13.08 -3.05 -22.79
C PRO A 491 11.77 -3.39 -22.09
N GLU A 492 10.96 -4.18 -22.77
CA GLU A 492 9.68 -4.64 -22.25
C GLU A 492 9.85 -5.93 -21.48
N ILE A 493 9.18 -5.99 -20.33
CA ILE A 493 9.27 -7.12 -19.40
C ILE A 493 8.14 -8.09 -19.75
N LEU A 494 8.48 -9.30 -20.18
CA LEU A 494 7.51 -10.34 -20.55
C LEU A 494 7.15 -11.22 -19.35
N CYS A 495 8.15 -11.56 -18.53
CA CYS A 495 7.99 -12.37 -17.33
C CYS A 495 8.95 -11.89 -16.23
N VAL A 496 8.54 -11.98 -14.98
CA VAL A 496 9.37 -11.68 -13.80
C VAL A 496 9.41 -12.89 -12.88
N GLY A 497 10.62 -13.35 -12.55
CA GLY A 497 10.89 -14.39 -11.57
C GLY A 497 11.50 -13.80 -10.29
N GLN A 498 10.85 -14.01 -9.15
CA GLN A 498 11.39 -13.73 -7.83
C GLN A 498 11.86 -15.03 -7.19
N VAL A 499 13.16 -15.11 -6.88
CA VAL A 499 13.78 -16.27 -6.23
C VAL A 499 14.27 -15.84 -4.85
N CYS A 500 14.15 -16.69 -3.85
CA CYS A 500 14.70 -16.50 -2.51
C CYS A 500 15.65 -17.65 -2.24
N LEU A 501 16.89 -17.36 -1.88
CA LEU A 501 17.85 -18.36 -1.45
C LEU A 501 17.51 -18.79 -0.03
N GLU A 502 17.46 -20.10 0.22
CA GLU A 502 17.09 -20.70 1.50
C GLU A 502 18.02 -21.87 1.81
N GLY A 503 18.31 -22.09 3.09
CA GLY A 503 19.13 -23.23 3.55
C GLY A 503 20.45 -22.82 4.19
N GLU A 504 21.42 -23.75 4.16
CA GLU A 504 22.70 -23.62 4.87
C GLU A 504 22.55 -23.39 6.38
N ILE A 505 21.52 -24.01 6.97
CA ILE A 505 21.19 -23.89 8.39
C ILE A 505 22.00 -24.93 9.18
N SER A 506 22.56 -24.51 10.32
CA SER A 506 23.32 -25.40 11.18
C SER A 506 22.42 -26.42 11.87
N LYS A 507 22.84 -27.70 11.87
CA LYS A 507 22.06 -28.81 12.50
C LYS A 507 21.75 -28.56 13.97
N SER A 508 22.66 -27.90 14.69
CA SER A 508 22.45 -27.47 16.07
C SER A 508 21.25 -26.52 16.20
N SER A 509 21.19 -25.48 15.37
CA SER A 509 20.11 -24.48 15.37
C SER A 509 18.76 -25.11 15.01
N VAL A 510 18.77 -26.07 14.09
CA VAL A 510 17.58 -26.87 13.71
C VAL A 510 17.05 -27.65 14.91
N SER A 511 17.92 -28.44 15.56
CA SER A 511 17.55 -29.27 16.70
C SER A 511 17.04 -28.45 17.89
N GLU A 512 17.67 -27.31 18.19
CA GLU A 512 17.24 -26.42 19.27
C GLU A 512 15.87 -25.79 18.95
N SER A 513 15.69 -25.27 17.73
CA SER A 513 14.44 -24.61 17.33
C SER A 513 13.25 -25.57 17.29
N LEU A 514 13.47 -26.80 16.79
CA LEU A 514 12.49 -27.88 16.82
C LEU A 514 12.11 -28.26 18.25
N SER A 515 13.11 -28.38 19.15
CA SER A 515 12.85 -28.70 20.56
C SER A 515 12.04 -27.62 21.28
N GLN A 516 12.24 -26.34 20.91
CA GLN A 516 11.50 -25.21 21.45
C GLN A 516 10.14 -24.99 20.76
N GLY A 517 9.82 -25.75 19.70
CA GLY A 517 8.62 -25.56 18.89
C GLY A 517 8.53 -24.20 18.21
N LYS A 518 9.67 -23.50 18.05
CA LYS A 518 9.73 -22.19 17.41
C LYS A 518 10.12 -22.35 15.96
N ARG A 519 9.40 -21.65 15.09
CA ARG A 519 9.77 -21.47 13.68
C ARG A 519 10.44 -20.11 13.53
N PRO A 520 11.74 -20.04 13.24
CA PRO A 520 12.38 -18.81 12.82
C PRO A 520 11.71 -18.26 11.55
N SER A 521 11.68 -16.93 11.42
CA SER A 521 11.18 -16.26 10.21
C SER A 521 12.24 -16.32 9.11
N GLY A 522 11.85 -16.67 7.88
CA GLY A 522 12.76 -16.77 6.72
C GLY A 522 12.55 -18.07 5.96
N ASP A 523 13.46 -19.02 6.16
CA ASP A 523 13.63 -20.28 5.42
C ASP A 523 12.42 -21.24 5.48
N MET A 524 11.40 -20.92 4.70
CA MET A 524 10.10 -21.56 4.83
C MET A 524 10.14 -23.05 4.46
N ILE A 525 10.83 -23.42 3.36
CA ILE A 525 10.88 -24.81 2.89
C ILE A 525 11.72 -25.66 3.85
N PRO A 526 12.97 -25.29 4.19
CA PRO A 526 13.78 -26.01 5.18
C PRO A 526 13.04 -26.29 6.49
N TRP A 527 12.41 -25.27 7.10
CA TRP A 527 11.69 -25.45 8.36
C TRP A 527 10.44 -26.33 8.24
N THR A 528 9.74 -26.26 7.10
CA THR A 528 8.54 -27.08 6.87
C THR A 528 8.91 -28.55 6.71
N VAL A 529 9.93 -28.84 5.91
CA VAL A 529 10.43 -30.21 5.68
C VAL A 529 10.98 -30.79 6.98
N ALA A 530 11.85 -30.05 7.69
CA ALA A 530 12.41 -30.50 8.95
C ALA A 530 11.34 -30.80 10.00
N GLN A 531 10.26 -30.01 10.05
CA GLN A 531 9.19 -30.27 11.01
C GLN A 531 8.29 -31.43 10.63
N GLN A 532 7.94 -31.56 9.34
CA GLN A 532 7.02 -32.60 8.88
C GLN A 532 7.68 -33.98 8.83
N PHE A 533 8.92 -34.04 8.34
CA PHE A 533 9.66 -35.28 8.14
C PHE A 533 10.68 -35.56 9.24
N GLN A 534 10.86 -34.64 10.20
CA GLN A 534 11.86 -34.73 11.27
C GLN A 534 13.29 -34.91 10.73
N ASP A 535 13.54 -34.38 9.53
CA ASP A 535 14.84 -34.46 8.88
C ASP A 535 15.70 -33.25 9.25
N ASN A 536 16.84 -33.53 9.89
CA ASN A 536 17.81 -32.51 10.28
C ASN A 536 18.84 -32.21 9.17
N ASP A 537 18.93 -33.06 8.14
CA ASP A 537 19.92 -32.94 7.08
C ASP A 537 19.44 -32.01 5.97
N PHE A 538 18.15 -32.04 5.64
CA PHE A 538 17.57 -31.19 4.60
C PHE A 538 17.82 -29.68 4.79
N PRO A 539 17.67 -29.09 6.00
CA PRO A 539 17.94 -27.66 6.20
C PRO A 539 19.40 -27.24 6.03
N SER A 540 20.34 -28.20 6.11
CA SER A 540 21.76 -27.93 5.88
C SER A 540 22.12 -27.84 4.39
N LEU A 541 21.23 -28.31 3.49
CA LEU A 541 21.40 -28.16 2.04
C LEU A 541 21.19 -26.71 1.61
N SER A 542 21.83 -26.31 0.52
CA SER A 542 21.64 -24.99 -0.09
C SER A 542 20.58 -25.10 -1.17
N GLY A 543 19.59 -24.21 -1.16
CA GLY A 543 18.54 -24.25 -2.17
C GLY A 543 17.94 -22.90 -2.45
N ALA A 544 16.99 -22.89 -3.37
CA ALA A 544 16.24 -21.70 -3.69
C ALA A 544 14.76 -21.97 -3.80
N ARG A 545 13.97 -21.05 -3.28
CA ARG A 545 12.53 -21.00 -3.46
C ARG A 545 12.16 -19.96 -4.49
N ILE A 546 11.48 -20.38 -5.54
CA ILE A 546 10.75 -19.45 -6.41
C ILE A 546 9.53 -18.93 -5.61
N VAL A 547 9.61 -17.66 -5.22
CA VAL A 547 8.56 -17.00 -4.42
C VAL A 547 7.40 -16.57 -5.31
N ARG A 548 7.71 -16.01 -6.48
CA ARG A 548 6.72 -15.51 -7.45
C ARG A 548 7.22 -15.65 -8.88
N ILE A 549 6.33 -16.07 -9.76
CA ILE A 549 6.48 -15.93 -11.22
C ILE A 549 5.29 -15.12 -11.71
N ALA A 550 5.57 -14.03 -12.38
CA ALA A 550 4.57 -13.13 -12.91
C ALA A 550 4.78 -12.97 -14.41
N THR A 551 3.89 -13.58 -15.19
CA THR A 551 3.80 -13.37 -16.64
C THR A 551 2.85 -12.22 -16.92
N HIS A 552 3.17 -11.45 -17.95
CA HIS A 552 2.30 -10.40 -18.45
C HIS A 552 0.91 -10.98 -18.79
N PRO A 553 -0.21 -10.33 -18.40
CA PRO A 553 -1.56 -10.87 -18.53
C PRO A 553 -1.93 -11.23 -19.97
N ASP A 554 -1.57 -10.39 -20.94
CA ASP A 554 -1.87 -10.63 -22.36
C ASP A 554 -1.06 -11.78 -22.99
N TYR A 555 0.04 -12.22 -22.35
CA TYR A 555 0.93 -13.28 -22.85
C TYR A 555 0.88 -14.56 -22.03
N GLN A 556 -0.18 -14.71 -21.23
CA GLN A 556 -0.45 -15.97 -20.55
C GLN A 556 -0.68 -17.08 -21.58
N CYS A 557 -0.28 -18.31 -21.24
CA CYS A 557 -0.38 -19.49 -22.10
C CYS A 557 0.52 -19.50 -23.36
N MET A 558 1.43 -18.54 -23.55
CA MET A 558 2.42 -18.55 -24.65
C MET A 558 3.76 -19.20 -24.29
N GLY A 559 3.91 -19.72 -23.07
CA GLY A 559 5.13 -20.45 -22.64
C GLY A 559 6.27 -19.61 -22.08
N TYR A 560 6.16 -18.28 -21.98
CA TYR A 560 7.21 -17.40 -21.40
C TYR A 560 7.55 -17.73 -19.94
N GLY A 561 6.55 -18.14 -19.16
CA GLY A 561 6.77 -18.61 -17.79
C GLY A 561 7.62 -19.88 -17.74
N SER A 562 7.27 -20.89 -18.54
CA SER A 562 8.01 -22.15 -18.63
C SER A 562 9.44 -21.92 -19.10
N ARG A 563 9.64 -21.05 -20.09
CA ARG A 563 10.98 -20.63 -20.53
C ARG A 563 11.79 -19.98 -19.41
N THR A 564 11.16 -19.15 -18.59
CA THR A 564 11.81 -18.49 -17.44
C THR A 564 12.30 -19.52 -16.42
N ILE A 565 11.48 -20.54 -16.10
CA ILE A 565 11.87 -21.61 -15.17
C ILE A 565 13.03 -22.43 -15.76
N GLN A 566 12.93 -22.85 -17.03
CA GLN A 566 13.97 -23.60 -17.70
C GLN A 566 15.32 -22.86 -17.68
N LEU A 567 15.32 -21.57 -18.01
CA LEU A 567 16.54 -20.75 -17.96
C LEU A 567 17.11 -20.58 -16.55
N LEU A 568 16.24 -20.55 -15.52
CA LEU A 568 16.69 -20.52 -14.12
C LEU A 568 17.31 -21.86 -13.70
N GLU A 569 16.70 -22.99 -14.08
CA GLU A 569 17.24 -24.32 -13.83
C GLU A 569 18.61 -24.48 -14.51
N ASP A 570 18.70 -24.15 -15.80
CA ASP A 570 19.96 -24.18 -16.57
C ASP A 570 21.05 -23.29 -15.95
N TYR A 571 20.66 -22.14 -15.40
CA TYR A 571 21.57 -21.23 -14.71
C TYR A 571 22.10 -21.81 -13.40
N PHE A 572 21.23 -22.32 -12.53
CA PHE A 572 21.63 -22.86 -11.22
C PHE A 572 22.32 -24.22 -11.29
N GLU A 573 22.04 -25.02 -12.32
CA GLU A 573 22.79 -26.25 -12.61
C GLU A 573 24.16 -25.98 -13.25
N GLY A 574 24.43 -24.75 -13.68
CA GLY A 574 25.70 -24.36 -14.30
C GLY A 574 25.84 -24.77 -15.77
N ARG A 575 24.71 -25.00 -16.47
CA ARG A 575 24.70 -25.27 -17.93
C ARG A 575 25.01 -24.00 -18.73
N ILE A 576 24.72 -22.83 -18.17
CA ILE A 576 25.07 -21.52 -18.76
C ILE A 576 26.52 -21.18 -18.36
N ALA A 577 27.40 -21.10 -19.34
CA ALA A 577 28.81 -20.78 -19.11
C ALA A 577 28.98 -19.33 -18.65
N TYR A 578 29.71 -19.15 -17.54
CA TYR A 578 30.15 -17.84 -17.08
C TYR A 578 31.18 -17.28 -18.08
N SER A 579 30.88 -16.12 -18.67
CA SER A 579 31.70 -15.44 -19.68
C SER A 579 32.31 -14.14 -19.15
N GLY A 580 32.17 -13.85 -17.86
CA GLY A 580 32.78 -12.67 -17.25
C GLY A 580 34.29 -12.83 -17.14
N ASP A 581 35.04 -11.77 -17.43
CA ASP A 581 36.43 -11.70 -17.03
C ASP A 581 36.51 -11.83 -15.50
N SER A 582 37.53 -12.53 -15.02
CA SER A 582 37.93 -12.55 -13.61
C SER A 582 38.47 -11.19 -13.14
N ALA A 583 37.92 -10.08 -13.65
CA ALA A 583 38.11 -8.77 -13.07
C ALA A 583 37.35 -8.80 -11.75
N SER A 584 38.14 -8.72 -10.67
CA SER A 584 37.72 -8.57 -9.29
C SER A 584 36.28 -8.11 -9.13
N GLU A 585 35.52 -8.84 -8.31
CA GLU A 585 34.59 -8.16 -7.40
C GLU A 585 35.43 -7.14 -6.64
N GLU A 586 35.70 -5.98 -7.25
CA GLU A 586 35.96 -4.77 -6.49
C GLU A 586 34.66 -4.62 -5.73
N GLU A 587 34.66 -5.12 -4.49
CA GLU A 587 33.89 -4.49 -3.44
C GLU A 587 34.16 -3.00 -3.64
N ILE A 588 33.24 -2.32 -4.32
CA ILE A 588 33.21 -0.87 -4.32
C ILE A 588 32.98 -0.56 -2.86
N SER A 589 34.08 -0.39 -2.13
CA SER A 589 34.08 0.10 -0.78
C SER A 589 33.30 1.39 -0.87
N ILE A 590 32.11 1.37 -0.30
CA ILE A 590 31.33 2.57 -0.12
C ILE A 590 32.22 3.44 0.77
N GLU A 591 32.97 4.35 0.16
CA GLU A 591 33.59 5.45 0.87
C GLU A 591 32.42 6.25 1.45
N ASN A 592 31.98 5.84 2.63
CA ASN A 592 31.32 6.72 3.55
C ASN A 592 32.42 7.69 3.96
N GLU A 593 32.65 8.74 3.16
CA GLU A 593 33.26 9.97 3.66
C GLU A 593 32.31 10.49 4.75
N ALA A 594 32.52 9.95 5.95
CA ALA A 594 31.93 10.33 7.20
C ALA A 594 32.69 11.56 7.71
N GLU A 595 32.54 12.67 7.01
CA GLU A 595 32.85 13.97 7.58
C GLU A 595 31.53 14.69 7.87
N GLY A 596 31.35 15.00 9.16
CA GLY A 596 30.11 15.50 9.73
C GLY A 596 29.74 16.87 9.21
N ASN A 597 28.87 16.91 8.21
CA ASN A 597 28.21 18.14 7.80
C ASN A 597 26.94 18.37 8.63
N ASN A 598 26.71 19.62 9.03
CA ASN A 598 25.48 20.02 9.71
C ASN A 598 24.25 19.74 8.83
N LEU A 599 23.11 19.38 9.45
CA LEU A 599 21.83 19.10 8.76
C LEU A 599 21.41 20.18 7.73
N LEU A 600 21.82 21.43 7.95
CA LEU A 600 21.51 22.59 7.11
C LEU A 600 22.34 22.69 5.82
N GLU A 601 23.43 21.94 5.70
CA GLU A 601 24.35 21.93 4.55
C GLU A 601 24.34 20.57 3.82
N GLU A 602 23.59 19.59 4.35
CA GLU A 602 23.53 18.24 3.81
C GLU A 602 22.69 18.19 2.52
N HIS A 603 23.36 17.93 1.39
CA HIS A 603 22.72 17.64 0.12
C HIS A 603 22.67 16.12 -0.12
N VAL A 604 21.46 15.60 -0.24
CA VAL A 604 21.22 14.20 -0.57
C VAL A 604 21.23 14.05 -2.09
N ILE A 605 22.19 13.29 -2.62
CA ILE A 605 22.38 13.06 -4.06
C ILE A 605 22.37 11.55 -4.31
N PRO A 606 21.79 11.06 -5.43
CA PRO A 606 21.92 9.67 -5.85
C PRO A 606 23.39 9.23 -5.97
N ARG A 607 23.65 7.94 -5.71
CA ARG A 607 25.00 7.36 -5.80
C ARG A 607 25.59 7.54 -7.21
N LYS A 608 26.84 8.00 -7.30
CA LYS A 608 27.48 8.40 -8.58
C LYS A 608 28.07 7.25 -9.39
N ASN A 609 28.40 6.11 -8.77
CA ASN A 609 28.95 4.92 -9.43
C ASN A 609 28.04 3.72 -9.16
N LEU A 610 27.02 3.55 -10.01
CA LEU A 610 26.08 2.44 -9.90
C LEU A 610 26.41 1.37 -10.94
N PRO A 611 26.37 0.07 -10.58
CA PRO A 611 26.47 -1.00 -11.55
C PRO A 611 25.33 -0.94 -12.59
N PRO A 612 25.41 -1.69 -13.69
CA PRO A 612 24.32 -1.74 -14.66
C PRO A 612 23.05 -2.36 -14.03
N LEU A 613 21.88 -1.87 -14.46
CA LEU A 613 20.58 -2.34 -13.97
C LEU A 613 20.30 -3.79 -14.33
N LEU A 614 20.70 -4.18 -15.53
CA LEU A 614 20.49 -5.50 -16.11
C LEU A 614 21.84 -6.14 -16.36
N LEU A 615 22.01 -7.35 -15.88
CA LEU A 615 23.17 -8.21 -16.15
C LEU A 615 22.69 -9.45 -16.88
N LYS A 616 23.41 -9.88 -17.90
CA LYS A 616 23.13 -11.18 -18.53
C LYS A 616 23.48 -12.30 -17.54
N LEU A 617 22.77 -13.42 -17.63
CA LEU A 617 23.09 -14.58 -16.79
C LEU A 617 24.50 -15.11 -17.01
N SER A 618 25.05 -14.97 -18.21
CA SER A 618 26.45 -15.32 -18.51
C SER A 618 27.47 -14.44 -17.77
N GLU A 619 27.10 -13.23 -17.35
CA GLU A 619 27.99 -12.26 -16.70
C GLU A 619 27.99 -12.41 -15.18
N LYS A 620 27.10 -13.24 -14.62
CA LYS A 620 27.00 -13.46 -13.18
C LYS A 620 27.22 -14.94 -12.86
N ARG A 621 28.07 -15.21 -11.87
CA ARG A 621 28.28 -16.58 -11.39
C ARG A 621 27.06 -17.07 -10.61
N ALA A 622 26.52 -18.23 -10.99
CA ALA A 622 25.49 -18.91 -10.23
C ALA A 622 26.05 -19.51 -8.93
N MET A 623 25.26 -19.46 -7.87
CA MET A 623 25.51 -20.29 -6.68
C MET A 623 25.05 -21.71 -6.99
N LYS A 624 25.80 -22.70 -6.48
CA LYS A 624 25.44 -24.09 -6.63
C LYS A 624 24.29 -24.40 -5.68
N LEU A 625 23.17 -24.84 -6.22
CA LEU A 625 21.98 -25.20 -5.44
C LEU A 625 21.77 -26.72 -5.49
N ASP A 626 21.35 -27.28 -4.36
CA ASP A 626 21.00 -28.70 -4.22
C ASP A 626 19.53 -28.94 -4.58
N TRP A 627 18.67 -27.94 -4.35
CA TRP A 627 17.23 -28.03 -4.64
C TRP A 627 16.64 -26.69 -5.10
N LEU A 628 15.61 -26.78 -5.94
CA LEU A 628 14.76 -25.67 -6.37
C LEU A 628 13.31 -25.99 -5.99
N GLY A 629 12.66 -25.10 -5.24
CA GLY A 629 11.32 -25.31 -4.72
C GLY A 629 10.35 -24.19 -5.10
N VAL A 630 9.05 -24.50 -5.11
CA VAL A 630 7.97 -23.53 -5.31
C VAL A 630 6.98 -23.61 -4.15
N SER A 631 6.31 -22.51 -3.84
CA SER A 631 5.20 -22.49 -2.89
C SER A 631 4.05 -21.66 -3.44
N PHE A 632 2.89 -22.27 -3.60
CA PHE A 632 1.72 -21.63 -4.19
C PHE A 632 0.42 -22.21 -3.64
N GLY A 633 -0.66 -21.43 -3.74
CA GLY A 633 -2.02 -21.93 -3.44
C GLY A 633 -2.47 -22.90 -4.53
N LEU A 634 -2.79 -24.14 -4.16
CA LEU A 634 -3.12 -25.22 -5.08
C LEU A 634 -4.32 -24.85 -5.97
N THR A 635 -4.09 -24.79 -7.28
CA THR A 635 -5.12 -24.67 -8.32
C THR A 635 -4.76 -25.58 -9.49
N ASN A 636 -5.74 -26.08 -10.23
CA ASN A 636 -5.49 -27.00 -11.35
C ASN A 636 -4.54 -26.41 -12.41
N ASN A 637 -4.70 -25.12 -12.73
CA ASN A 637 -3.86 -24.44 -13.71
C ASN A 637 -2.39 -24.34 -13.24
N LEU A 638 -2.16 -24.02 -11.96
CA LEU A 638 -0.81 -23.95 -11.41
C LEU A 638 -0.19 -25.34 -11.22
N LEU A 639 -0.99 -26.35 -10.87
CA LEU A 639 -0.51 -27.73 -10.75
C LEU A 639 0.00 -28.24 -12.10
N LYS A 640 -0.79 -28.09 -13.17
CA LYS A 640 -0.38 -28.44 -14.54
C LYS A 640 0.83 -27.66 -15.03
N TYR A 641 0.99 -26.43 -14.55
CA TYR A 641 2.12 -25.58 -14.92
C TYR A 641 3.43 -26.02 -14.26
N VAL A 642 3.38 -26.48 -13.01
CA VAL A 642 4.57 -26.93 -12.25
C VAL A 642 4.91 -28.39 -12.55
N ALA A 643 3.88 -29.23 -12.73
CA ALA A 643 4.01 -30.64 -13.09
C ALA A 643 3.24 -30.89 -14.39
N PRO A 644 3.82 -30.54 -15.56
CA PRO A 644 3.27 -30.97 -16.83
C PRO A 644 3.40 -32.50 -16.92
N ASP A 645 2.29 -33.19 -17.18
CA ASP A 645 2.21 -34.66 -17.35
C ASP A 645 3.17 -35.19 -18.43
#